data_AF-A0A0D8BUU3-F1
#
_entry.id   AF-A0A0D8BUU3-F1
#
_cell.length_a   1.000
_cell.length_b   1.000
_cell.length_c   1.000
_cell.angle_alpha   90.00
_cell.angle_beta   90.00
_cell.angle_gamma   90.00
#
_symmetry.space_group_name_H-M   'P 1'
#
loop_
_entity.id
_entity.type
_entity.pdbx_description
1 polymer ?
#
loop_
_entity_poly.entity_id
_entity_poly.type
_entity_poly.pdbx_seq_one_letter_code
_entity_poly.pdbx_strand_id
1 'polypeptide(L)'
;MIVSELNELFQGQKFNQGTTNNLISTSNGLILESYQTGGIYQTIGTWTAVITNDVVKNVTDSRVNFDCETPAGTVVIVEVSHDGLEWYTVQNGQPLPDTLKNFDSLMIRVTLMTTDDTKTPVLKSLGVSIWEDAKGFKVLGRPSNINRDIIRAYDLNGNLAAYLENAKNIYTDDFLNERSVLYFEIPFNDPKTKLIQYDAQLVYKNRRYIVTQIDDGMEDNGDFNFAVTAELNYIELLNKTFPTIEINAEELRNGLKKILAGTGWKVGIIEPGYEDEIFSIKESRKTALWLVRQTAKIVGLEIQWDSMNRVINLVKRIGSNRGAAFRYRKNLKSVKRTITPPEATVIIPYGKNGLTIAEVNDGKNYVENYDWYVSQGVPLSEARQKYRKEYILEDERFILPGNLKRYAEDMLKEMAFPRISYQVSVLDLSAITELEEDKFYLGDDVRIFNEDLRIDVTTRILRMKVYPQEPWRNEVELGFLELGLGDISNDSISSDVQAAQPDLLFATSGAAKTIGTSPLFPLQISITNFGSTNAQIGLMLICQAQTALTITVKIMLNGSYIGPQIKQYMPAGWHSIGLPFIIAQMPSGNGMLEVQIFTDTGTISIPQDGLQMFVYAQNLLGGLSSEIPRPSLAEIYKFNKANYSTIKKREAVSIVMTVPDRLNIEQHRNLDFEKTVTTHETINITKK
;
A
#
# COMPACT_ATOMS: atom_id res chain seq x y z
N MET A 1 19.36 -16.68 24.60
CA MET A 1 18.71 -16.70 23.27
C MET A 1 17.26 -16.26 23.42
N ILE A 2 16.76 -15.39 22.54
CA ILE A 2 15.39 -14.85 22.65
C ILE A 2 14.45 -15.77 21.85
N VAL A 3 13.24 -16.04 22.37
CA VAL A 3 12.19 -16.87 21.73
C VAL A 3 11.94 -16.49 20.25
N SER A 4 12.14 -15.22 19.90
CA SER A 4 12.02 -14.71 18.53
C SER A 4 12.97 -15.39 17.54
N GLU A 5 14.21 -15.66 17.91
CA GLU A 5 15.22 -16.28 17.03
C GLU A 5 14.92 -17.76 16.75
N LEU A 6 14.21 -18.43 17.67
CA LEU A 6 13.81 -19.83 17.51
C LEU A 6 12.51 -19.97 16.71
N ASN A 7 11.59 -19.02 16.84
CA ASN A 7 10.39 -18.98 15.97
C ASN A 7 10.75 -18.73 14.49
N GLU A 8 11.84 -17.99 14.23
CA GLU A 8 12.41 -17.80 12.89
C GLU A 8 12.98 -19.12 12.32
N LEU A 9 13.72 -19.88 13.13
CA LEU A 9 14.26 -21.20 12.75
C LEU A 9 13.15 -22.23 12.45
N PHE A 10 12.02 -22.15 13.16
CA PHE A 10 10.91 -23.11 13.09
C PHE A 10 9.76 -22.68 12.15
N GLN A 11 10.07 -21.90 11.11
CA GLN A 11 9.16 -21.54 10.01
C GLN A 11 7.80 -20.95 10.48
N GLY A 12 7.80 -20.12 11.53
CA GLY A 12 6.63 -19.31 11.91
C GLY A 12 5.61 -19.99 12.83
N GLN A 13 5.97 -21.08 13.51
CA GLN A 13 5.16 -21.65 14.61
C GLN A 13 5.18 -20.71 15.84
N LYS A 14 4.02 -20.39 16.41
CA LYS A 14 3.85 -19.36 17.46
C LYS A 14 4.12 -19.91 18.87
N PHE A 15 5.38 -20.00 19.26
CA PHE A 15 5.75 -20.29 20.65
C PHE A 15 5.74 -19.00 21.50
N ASN A 16 5.01 -19.03 22.61
CA ASN A 16 4.69 -17.86 23.46
C ASN A 16 5.72 -17.55 24.54
N GLN A 17 6.39 -18.58 25.06
CA GLN A 17 7.49 -18.48 26.02
C GLN A 17 8.50 -19.55 25.69
N GLY A 18 9.80 -19.28 25.83
CA GLY A 18 10.82 -20.30 25.64
C GLY A 18 12.17 -19.95 26.26
N THR A 19 12.81 -20.98 26.82
CA THR A 19 14.09 -20.88 27.52
C THR A 19 15.06 -21.87 26.91
N THR A 20 16.31 -21.45 26.75
CA THR A 20 17.41 -22.30 26.27
C THR A 20 18.44 -22.43 27.37
N ASN A 21 18.94 -23.64 27.60
CA ASN A 21 20.05 -23.94 28.50
C ASN A 21 21.07 -24.79 27.73
N ASN A 22 22.31 -24.32 27.63
CA ASN A 22 23.42 -25.00 26.94
C ASN A 22 23.15 -25.32 25.45
N LEU A 23 22.31 -24.51 24.78
CA LEU A 23 21.97 -24.63 23.37
C LEU A 23 22.17 -23.30 22.65
N ILE A 24 22.59 -23.38 21.39
CA ILE A 24 22.73 -22.23 20.49
C ILE A 24 22.02 -22.46 19.15
N SER A 25 21.33 -21.42 18.65
CA SER A 25 20.74 -21.38 17.32
C SER A 25 21.81 -21.00 16.29
N THR A 26 21.80 -21.69 15.16
CA THR A 26 22.69 -21.46 14.01
C THR A 26 21.87 -21.46 12.73
N SER A 27 22.49 -21.09 11.60
CA SER A 27 21.85 -21.17 10.28
C SER A 27 21.37 -22.57 9.90
N ASN A 28 21.91 -23.61 10.53
CA ASN A 28 21.62 -25.02 10.22
C ASN A 28 20.65 -25.67 11.23
N GLY A 29 20.30 -24.98 12.31
CA GLY A 29 19.46 -25.54 13.37
C GLY A 29 19.92 -25.18 14.78
N LEU A 30 19.18 -25.70 15.76
CA LEU A 30 19.54 -25.65 17.18
C LEU A 30 20.57 -26.75 17.50
N ILE A 31 21.69 -26.38 18.09
CA ILE A 31 22.80 -27.28 18.46
C ILE A 31 23.23 -27.08 19.91
N LEU A 32 24.06 -27.99 20.43
CA LEU A 32 24.69 -27.85 21.74
C LEU A 32 25.66 -26.66 21.73
N GLU A 33 25.69 -25.91 22.84
CA GLU A 33 26.67 -24.86 23.04
C GLU A 33 28.09 -25.47 23.18
N SER A 34 29.10 -24.81 22.60
CA SER A 34 30.49 -25.26 22.68
C SER A 34 31.30 -24.45 23.70
N TYR A 35 32.20 -25.11 24.43
CA TYR A 35 33.09 -24.43 25.40
C TYR A 35 34.25 -23.67 24.75
N GLN A 36 34.55 -23.93 23.47
CA GLN A 36 35.62 -23.26 22.73
C GLN A 36 35.19 -22.99 21.28
N THR A 37 35.77 -21.96 20.66
CA THR A 37 35.53 -21.61 19.27
C THR A 37 36.03 -22.75 18.37
N GLY A 38 35.11 -23.61 17.93
CA GLY A 38 35.37 -24.72 16.99
C GLY A 38 35.50 -26.13 17.58
N GLY A 39 35.13 -26.38 18.85
CA GLY A 39 35.13 -27.76 19.38
C GLY A 39 34.88 -27.92 20.88
N ILE A 40 34.42 -29.13 21.24
CA ILE A 40 33.89 -29.60 22.55
C ILE A 40 32.54 -28.97 22.92
N TYR A 41 31.49 -29.73 22.66
CA TYR A 41 30.09 -29.43 22.97
C TYR A 41 29.73 -29.85 24.39
N GLN A 42 28.81 -29.10 24.99
CA GLN A 42 28.10 -29.50 26.22
C GLN A 42 27.50 -30.90 26.03
N THR A 43 27.54 -31.76 27.05
CA THR A 43 27.02 -33.13 26.93
C THR A 43 25.48 -33.17 26.85
N ILE A 44 24.81 -32.13 27.36
CA ILE A 44 23.36 -31.99 27.35
C ILE A 44 22.94 -30.51 27.25
N GLY A 45 21.90 -30.26 26.49
CA GLY A 45 21.24 -28.95 26.42
C GLY A 45 19.73 -29.11 26.24
N THR A 46 18.98 -28.15 26.79
CA THR A 46 17.51 -28.19 26.78
C THR A 46 16.91 -26.88 26.25
N TRP A 47 15.86 -27.03 25.47
CA TRP A 47 14.98 -25.94 25.07
C TRP A 47 13.56 -26.28 25.47
N THR A 48 12.87 -25.34 26.12
CA THR A 48 11.45 -25.48 26.47
C THR A 48 10.66 -24.37 25.83
N ALA A 49 9.44 -24.65 25.38
CA ALA A 49 8.53 -23.65 24.88
C ALA A 49 7.06 -23.96 25.17
N VAL A 50 6.17 -22.96 25.03
CA VAL A 50 4.72 -23.14 25.17
C VAL A 50 4.02 -22.68 23.89
N ILE A 51 3.10 -23.49 23.37
CA ILE A 51 2.17 -23.13 22.30
C ILE A 51 0.77 -23.00 22.89
N THR A 52 0.02 -21.97 22.51
CA THR A 52 -1.41 -21.84 22.85
C THR A 52 -2.26 -22.11 21.62
N ASN A 53 -3.35 -22.82 21.82
CA ASN A 53 -4.37 -23.06 20.81
C ASN A 53 -5.67 -22.37 21.26
N ASP A 54 -5.84 -21.12 20.85
CA ASP A 54 -7.03 -20.30 21.09
C ASP A 54 -8.08 -20.42 19.99
N VAL A 55 -7.79 -21.18 18.91
CA VAL A 55 -8.52 -21.08 17.63
C VAL A 55 -9.26 -22.37 17.25
N VAL A 56 -8.81 -23.54 17.69
CA VAL A 56 -9.33 -24.85 17.24
C VAL A 56 -10.19 -25.48 18.34
N LYS A 57 -11.44 -25.83 18.03
CA LYS A 57 -12.34 -26.56 18.94
C LYS A 57 -12.82 -27.85 18.27
N ASN A 58 -12.80 -28.96 19.02
CA ASN A 58 -13.03 -30.33 18.55
C ASN A 58 -11.84 -30.93 17.78
N VAL A 59 -10.66 -30.91 18.41
CA VAL A 59 -9.46 -31.52 17.86
C VAL A 59 -9.66 -33.03 17.75
N THR A 60 -9.45 -33.57 16.56
CA THR A 60 -9.53 -35.00 16.25
C THR A 60 -8.16 -35.66 16.26
N ASP A 61 -7.13 -34.92 15.87
CA ASP A 61 -5.74 -35.38 15.89
C ASP A 61 -4.78 -34.22 16.18
N SER A 62 -3.66 -34.52 16.83
CA SER A 62 -2.58 -33.57 17.07
C SER A 62 -1.26 -34.29 16.97
N ARG A 63 -0.28 -33.68 16.31
CA ARG A 63 1.03 -34.30 16.04
C ARG A 63 2.14 -33.28 16.21
N VAL A 64 3.29 -33.75 16.67
CA VAL A 64 4.53 -32.97 16.66
C VAL A 64 5.41 -33.51 15.54
N ASN A 65 5.79 -32.61 14.63
CA ASN A 65 6.66 -32.89 13.50
C ASN A 65 8.00 -32.20 13.73
N PHE A 66 9.11 -32.89 13.49
CA PHE A 66 10.44 -32.31 13.61
C PHE A 66 11.43 -32.96 12.65
N ASP A 67 12.45 -32.21 12.26
CA ASP A 67 13.58 -32.69 11.47
C ASP A 67 14.87 -32.50 12.25
N CYS A 68 15.72 -33.53 12.30
CA CYS A 68 16.96 -33.50 13.06
C CYS A 68 18.06 -34.35 12.42
N GLU A 69 19.31 -33.95 12.67
CA GLU A 69 20.50 -34.75 12.38
C GLU A 69 21.08 -35.29 13.68
N THR A 70 21.28 -36.60 13.73
CA THR A 70 21.85 -37.29 14.90
C THR A 70 23.09 -38.09 14.48
N PRO A 71 24.28 -37.45 14.44
CA PRO A 71 25.53 -38.18 14.28
C PRO A 71 25.67 -39.31 15.32
N ALA A 72 26.42 -40.36 14.99
CA ALA A 72 26.61 -41.49 15.90
C ALA A 72 27.14 -41.02 17.28
N GLY A 73 26.46 -41.45 18.35
CA GLY A 73 26.74 -41.02 19.72
C GLY A 73 25.93 -39.82 20.21
N THR A 74 25.04 -39.27 19.38
CA THR A 74 24.16 -38.13 19.73
C THR A 74 22.67 -38.51 19.70
N VAL A 75 21.84 -37.77 20.44
CA VAL A 75 20.38 -37.99 20.52
C VAL A 75 19.62 -36.67 20.59
N VAL A 76 18.46 -36.61 19.94
CA VAL A 76 17.44 -35.57 20.12
C VAL A 76 16.19 -36.21 20.74
N ILE A 77 15.71 -35.68 21.85
CA ILE A 77 14.47 -36.09 22.51
C ILE A 77 13.51 -34.91 22.48
N VAL A 78 12.28 -35.15 22.03
CA VAL A 78 11.19 -34.16 22.08
C VAL A 78 10.11 -34.70 22.99
N GLU A 79 9.61 -33.85 23.89
CA GLU A 79 8.60 -34.18 24.89
C GLU A 79 7.53 -33.09 24.94
N VAL A 80 6.31 -33.46 25.33
CA VAL A 80 5.20 -32.53 25.51
C VAL A 80 4.50 -32.70 26.85
N SER A 81 3.86 -31.65 27.35
CA SER A 81 3.13 -31.63 28.63
C SER A 81 2.00 -30.60 28.61
N HIS A 82 0.91 -30.84 29.35
CA HIS A 82 -0.15 -29.84 29.56
C HIS A 82 -0.03 -29.11 30.91
N ASP A 83 0.69 -29.66 31.88
CA ASP A 83 0.79 -29.15 33.26
C ASP A 83 2.22 -28.83 33.70
N GLY A 84 3.22 -29.22 32.91
CA GLY A 84 4.65 -29.10 33.22
C GLY A 84 5.17 -30.14 34.21
N LEU A 85 4.32 -31.03 34.72
CA LEU A 85 4.65 -32.07 35.69
C LEU A 85 4.83 -33.42 34.99
N GLU A 86 3.87 -33.84 34.16
CA GLU A 86 3.95 -35.07 33.38
C GLU A 86 4.41 -34.78 31.94
N TRP A 87 5.46 -35.48 31.51
CA TRP A 87 6.08 -35.29 30.20
C TRP A 87 5.98 -36.56 29.36
N TYR A 88 5.56 -36.41 28.10
CA TYR A 88 5.36 -37.50 27.16
C TYR A 88 6.35 -37.38 26.01
N THR A 89 7.22 -38.38 25.82
CA THR A 89 8.13 -38.41 24.67
C THR A 89 7.34 -38.59 23.38
N VAL A 90 7.60 -37.73 22.39
CA VAL A 90 6.90 -37.76 21.09
C VAL A 90 7.78 -38.39 20.01
N GLN A 91 7.13 -39.14 19.12
CA GLN A 91 7.75 -39.60 17.89
C GLN A 91 7.32 -38.71 16.73
N ASN A 92 8.26 -38.40 15.83
CA ASN A 92 8.03 -37.52 14.70
C ASN A 92 6.81 -37.95 13.86
N GLY A 93 5.82 -37.06 13.73
CA GLY A 93 4.63 -37.27 12.91
C GLY A 93 3.63 -38.29 13.43
N GLN A 94 3.81 -38.79 14.66
CA GLN A 94 2.84 -39.68 15.32
C GLN A 94 1.79 -38.89 16.11
N PRO A 95 0.56 -39.43 16.24
CA PRO A 95 -0.48 -38.86 17.08
C PRO A 95 -0.03 -38.68 18.53
N LEU A 96 -0.37 -37.53 19.11
CA LEU A 96 -0.26 -37.28 20.53
C LEU A 96 -1.29 -38.14 21.31
N PRO A 97 -1.00 -38.46 22.59
CA PRO A 97 -1.97 -39.08 23.49
C PRO A 97 -3.29 -38.32 23.53
N ASP A 98 -4.42 -39.02 23.69
CA ASP A 98 -5.76 -38.41 23.68
C ASP A 98 -5.93 -37.31 24.74
N THR A 99 -5.26 -37.45 25.89
CA THR A 99 -5.22 -36.45 26.97
C THR A 99 -4.58 -35.13 26.55
N LEU A 100 -3.82 -35.13 25.46
CA LEU A 100 -3.07 -34.00 24.93
C LEU A 100 -3.58 -33.53 23.56
N LYS A 101 -4.74 -34.00 23.09
CA LYS A 101 -5.29 -33.58 21.79
C LYS A 101 -6.05 -32.25 21.87
N ASN A 102 -6.85 -32.02 22.91
CA ASN A 102 -7.64 -30.79 23.07
C ASN A 102 -7.00 -29.85 24.09
N PHE A 103 -5.77 -29.43 23.81
CA PHE A 103 -5.05 -28.50 24.69
C PHE A 103 -5.41 -27.05 24.35
N ASP A 104 -5.63 -26.24 25.38
CA ASP A 104 -5.61 -24.77 25.26
C ASP A 104 -4.16 -24.25 25.26
N SER A 105 -3.28 -24.95 25.97
CA SER A 105 -1.84 -24.73 26.00
C SER A 105 -1.07 -26.05 26.06
N LEU A 106 -0.02 -26.17 25.26
CA LEU A 106 0.89 -27.32 25.26
C LEU A 106 2.32 -26.84 25.48
N MET A 107 2.98 -27.38 26.49
CA MET A 107 4.40 -27.20 26.72
C MET A 107 5.17 -28.22 25.91
N ILE A 108 6.30 -27.80 25.33
CA ILE A 108 7.22 -28.63 24.56
C ILE A 108 8.60 -28.51 25.17
N ARG A 109 9.31 -29.62 25.32
CA ARG A 109 10.71 -29.68 25.74
C ARG A 109 11.51 -30.49 24.74
N VAL A 110 12.61 -29.92 24.29
CA VAL A 110 13.60 -30.57 23.43
C VAL A 110 14.89 -30.72 24.24
N THR A 111 15.46 -31.92 24.23
CA THR A 111 16.74 -32.23 24.86
C THR A 111 17.71 -32.77 23.80
N LEU A 112 18.86 -32.12 23.63
CA LEU A 112 19.97 -32.60 22.81
C LEU A 112 21.01 -33.22 23.74
N MET A 113 21.56 -34.37 23.36
CA MET A 113 22.60 -35.07 24.12
C MET A 113 23.71 -35.57 23.21
N THR A 114 24.93 -35.62 23.73
CA THR A 114 26.07 -36.29 23.10
C THR A 114 26.88 -37.13 24.10
N THR A 115 27.34 -38.29 23.64
CA THR A 115 28.34 -39.14 24.32
C THR A 115 29.74 -38.96 23.73
N ASP A 116 29.85 -38.19 22.64
CA ASP A 116 31.08 -37.78 21.97
C ASP A 116 31.08 -36.26 21.88
N ASP A 117 31.79 -35.61 22.80
CA ASP A 117 31.80 -34.15 22.95
C ASP A 117 32.37 -33.41 21.72
N THR A 118 32.96 -34.13 20.77
CA THR A 118 33.37 -33.56 19.47
C THR A 118 32.22 -33.44 18.47
N LYS A 119 31.03 -33.96 18.78
CA LYS A 119 29.85 -33.96 17.91
C LYS A 119 28.63 -33.36 18.61
N THR A 120 27.81 -32.65 17.85
CA THR A 120 26.50 -32.15 18.30
C THR A 120 25.40 -32.72 17.41
N PRO A 121 24.25 -33.14 17.97
CA PRO A 121 23.03 -33.26 17.18
C PRO A 121 22.54 -31.89 16.74
N VAL A 122 21.71 -31.85 15.71
CA VAL A 122 21.12 -30.63 15.15
C VAL A 122 19.61 -30.80 15.05
N LEU A 123 18.83 -29.94 15.69
CA LEU A 123 17.38 -29.84 15.43
C LEU A 123 17.15 -28.75 14.38
N LYS A 124 16.70 -29.15 13.19
CA LYS A 124 16.51 -28.26 12.03
C LYS A 124 15.14 -27.61 12.02
N SER A 125 14.10 -28.37 12.34
CA SER A 125 12.73 -27.88 12.34
C SER A 125 11.88 -28.54 13.43
N LEU A 126 10.85 -27.84 13.89
CA LEU A 126 9.85 -28.34 14.82
C LEU A 126 8.52 -27.64 14.54
N GLY A 127 7.42 -28.38 14.53
CA GLY A 127 6.08 -27.83 14.36
C GLY A 127 5.01 -28.71 14.98
N VAL A 128 3.89 -28.09 15.35
CA VAL A 128 2.71 -28.80 15.82
C VAL A 128 1.64 -28.73 14.73
N SER A 129 1.03 -29.86 14.43
CA SER A 129 -0.09 -29.97 13.49
C SER A 129 -1.33 -30.43 14.24
N ILE A 130 -2.45 -29.75 14.03
CA ILE A 130 -3.73 -29.99 14.71
C ILE A 130 -4.80 -30.18 13.65
N TRP A 131 -5.59 -31.25 13.77
CA TRP A 131 -6.74 -31.58 12.92
C TRP A 131 -8.03 -31.44 13.74
N GLU A 132 -9.12 -30.99 13.11
CA GLU A 132 -10.43 -30.85 13.77
C GLU A 132 -11.55 -31.51 12.96
N ASP A 133 -12.61 -31.94 13.65
CA ASP A 133 -13.83 -32.43 13.01
C ASP A 133 -14.66 -31.24 12.51
N ALA A 134 -14.81 -31.13 11.19
CA ALA A 134 -15.65 -30.12 10.57
C ALA A 134 -17.14 -30.52 10.67
N LYS A 135 -17.87 -30.01 11.66
CA LYS A 135 -19.34 -30.02 11.64
C LYS A 135 -19.86 -28.72 11.02
N GLY A 136 -20.11 -28.73 9.71
CA GLY A 136 -20.77 -27.64 8.99
C GLY A 136 -21.54 -28.13 7.77
N PHE A 137 -22.59 -27.41 7.39
CA PHE A 137 -23.26 -27.62 6.11
C PHE A 137 -22.28 -27.33 4.97
N LYS A 138 -22.22 -28.20 3.97
CA LYS A 138 -21.49 -27.96 2.71
C LYS A 138 -22.13 -26.77 1.98
N VAL A 139 -21.63 -25.57 2.23
CA VAL A 139 -21.79 -24.46 1.28
C VAL A 139 -20.79 -24.72 0.16
N LEU A 140 -21.27 -24.67 -1.09
CA LEU A 140 -20.50 -24.97 -2.29
C LEU A 140 -19.12 -24.30 -2.27
N GLY A 141 -18.07 -25.12 -2.10
CA GLY A 141 -16.71 -24.79 -2.52
C GLY A 141 -15.65 -24.50 -1.45
N ARG A 142 -15.92 -24.58 -0.14
CA ARG A 142 -14.85 -24.72 0.88
C ARG A 142 -15.36 -25.53 2.09
N PRO A 143 -14.52 -26.35 2.74
CA PRO A 143 -14.74 -26.67 4.14
C PRO A 143 -14.53 -25.37 4.94
N SER A 144 -15.57 -24.55 5.07
CA SER A 144 -15.54 -23.44 6.01
C SER A 144 -15.64 -24.02 7.42
N ASN A 145 -14.57 -23.87 8.20
CA ASN A 145 -14.72 -23.97 9.64
C ASN A 145 -15.65 -22.82 10.03
N ILE A 146 -16.89 -23.15 10.39
CA ILE A 146 -17.94 -22.19 10.79
C ILE A 146 -17.43 -21.19 11.84
N ASN A 147 -16.48 -21.58 12.68
CA ASN A 147 -15.86 -20.69 13.66
C ASN A 147 -14.84 -19.67 13.07
N ARG A 148 -14.27 -19.89 11.88
CA ARG A 148 -13.30 -19.00 11.21
C ARG A 148 -13.96 -17.95 10.29
N ASP A 149 -15.18 -18.21 9.84
CA ASP A 149 -15.95 -17.32 8.96
C ASP A 149 -16.99 -16.46 9.72
N ILE A 150 -16.98 -16.47 11.05
CA ILE A 150 -17.76 -15.54 11.89
C ILE A 150 -16.85 -14.39 12.34
N ILE A 151 -17.37 -13.16 12.25
CA ILE A 151 -16.65 -11.97 12.73
C ILE A 151 -16.61 -12.01 14.25
N ARG A 152 -15.41 -11.84 14.82
CA ARG A 152 -15.18 -11.79 16.27
C ARG A 152 -14.97 -10.35 16.67
N ALA A 153 -15.79 -9.85 17.58
CA ALA A 153 -15.66 -8.51 18.14
C ALA A 153 -14.94 -8.57 19.48
N TYR A 154 -14.00 -7.66 19.68
CA TYR A 154 -13.25 -7.50 20.92
C TYR A 154 -13.60 -6.16 21.55
N ASP A 155 -13.55 -6.08 22.87
CA ASP A 155 -13.68 -4.81 23.58
C ASP A 155 -12.42 -3.94 23.41
N LEU A 156 -12.46 -2.70 23.90
CA LEU A 156 -11.31 -1.78 23.88
C LEU A 156 -10.11 -2.27 24.70
N ASN A 157 -10.32 -3.23 25.60
CA ASN A 157 -9.24 -3.85 26.38
C ASN A 157 -8.60 -5.04 25.64
N GLY A 158 -9.12 -5.41 24.47
CA GLY A 158 -8.65 -6.55 23.67
C GLY A 158 -9.19 -7.91 24.12
N ASN A 159 -10.22 -7.96 24.96
CA ASN A 159 -10.90 -9.19 25.33
C ASN A 159 -11.98 -9.52 24.30
N LEU A 160 -12.16 -10.81 23.99
CA LEU A 160 -13.22 -11.25 23.10
C LEU A 160 -14.59 -10.93 23.71
N ALA A 161 -15.34 -10.06 23.06
CA ALA A 161 -16.65 -9.60 23.50
C ALA A 161 -17.80 -10.39 22.86
N ALA A 162 -17.72 -10.71 21.56
CA ALA A 162 -18.80 -11.40 20.86
C ALA A 162 -18.35 -12.14 19.59
N TYR A 163 -19.16 -13.12 19.20
CA TYR A 163 -19.20 -13.69 17.85
C TYR A 163 -20.41 -13.14 17.11
N LEU A 164 -20.22 -12.48 15.97
CA LEU A 164 -21.28 -11.78 15.24
C LEU A 164 -21.97 -12.72 14.23
N GLU A 165 -22.69 -13.71 14.75
CA GLU A 165 -23.34 -14.78 13.97
C GLU A 165 -24.44 -14.28 13.03
N ASN A 166 -25.12 -13.18 13.38
CA ASN A 166 -26.19 -12.59 12.59
C ASN A 166 -25.69 -11.53 11.59
N ALA A 167 -24.37 -11.40 11.42
CA ALA A 167 -23.82 -10.48 10.43
C ALA A 167 -24.19 -10.92 9.01
N LYS A 168 -24.65 -9.97 8.20
CA LYS A 168 -25.05 -10.12 6.80
C LYS A 168 -24.32 -9.12 5.92
N ASN A 169 -24.46 -9.24 4.61
CA ASN A 169 -23.81 -8.35 3.64
C ASN A 169 -22.29 -8.22 3.87
N ILE A 170 -21.66 -9.31 4.34
CA ILE A 170 -20.24 -9.30 4.69
C ILE A 170 -19.40 -9.26 3.43
N TYR A 171 -18.53 -8.27 3.30
CA TYR A 171 -17.50 -8.23 2.26
C TYR A 171 -16.18 -7.68 2.76
N THR A 172 -15.11 -8.09 2.09
CA THR A 172 -13.81 -7.43 2.19
C THR A 172 -13.51 -6.68 0.90
N ASP A 173 -12.96 -5.48 0.99
CA ASP A 173 -12.57 -4.65 -0.14
C ASP A 173 -11.10 -4.28 0.00
N ASP A 174 -10.25 -5.03 -0.71
CA ASP A 174 -8.80 -4.97 -0.59
C ASP A 174 -8.19 -4.29 -1.82
N PHE A 175 -7.38 -3.26 -1.60
CA PHE A 175 -6.61 -2.57 -2.61
C PHE A 175 -5.12 -2.92 -2.44
N LEU A 176 -4.43 -3.12 -3.55
CA LEU A 176 -3.00 -3.38 -3.56
C LEU A 176 -2.25 -2.13 -3.10
N ASN A 177 -1.53 -2.21 -1.99
CA ASN A 177 -0.74 -1.13 -1.36
C ASN A 177 -1.54 0.07 -0.80
N GLU A 178 -2.87 0.01 -0.76
CA GLU A 178 -3.70 1.11 -0.24
C GLU A 178 -4.54 0.66 0.97
N ARG A 179 -5.86 0.69 0.83
CA ARG A 179 -6.82 0.37 1.89
C ARG A 179 -7.25 -1.08 1.87
N SER A 180 -7.54 -1.63 3.04
CA SER A 180 -8.13 -2.96 3.20
C SER A 180 -9.28 -2.88 4.18
N VAL A 181 -10.49 -3.08 3.68
CA VAL A 181 -11.73 -2.83 4.42
C VAL A 181 -12.50 -4.12 4.64
N LEU A 182 -13.10 -4.26 5.83
CA LEU A 182 -14.15 -5.20 6.16
C LEU A 182 -15.44 -4.40 6.36
N TYR A 183 -16.50 -4.80 5.68
CA TYR A 183 -17.85 -4.27 5.87
C TYR A 183 -18.80 -5.41 6.21
N PHE A 184 -19.77 -5.12 7.07
CA PHE A 184 -20.92 -5.98 7.34
C PHE A 184 -22.07 -5.18 7.94
N GLU A 185 -23.25 -5.79 7.92
CA GLU A 185 -24.44 -5.28 8.59
C GLU A 185 -24.91 -6.27 9.64
N ILE A 186 -25.55 -5.77 10.70
CA ILE A 186 -26.22 -6.58 11.73
C ILE A 186 -27.65 -6.06 11.86
N PRO A 187 -28.65 -6.94 12.12
CA PRO A 187 -29.98 -6.49 12.52
C PRO A 187 -29.89 -5.54 13.73
N PHE A 188 -30.49 -4.37 13.63
CA PHE A 188 -30.41 -3.34 14.69
C PHE A 188 -30.90 -3.85 16.07
N ASN A 189 -31.82 -4.81 16.09
CA ASN A 189 -32.33 -5.43 17.32
C ASN A 189 -31.40 -6.50 17.94
N ASP A 190 -30.29 -6.85 17.29
CA ASP A 190 -29.32 -7.78 17.84
C ASP A 190 -28.63 -7.16 19.06
N PRO A 191 -28.66 -7.81 20.24
CA PRO A 191 -28.02 -7.27 21.45
C PRO A 191 -26.50 -7.07 21.32
N LYS A 192 -25.84 -7.76 20.38
CA LYS A 192 -24.40 -7.66 20.12
C LYS A 192 -23.99 -6.36 19.43
N THR A 193 -24.93 -5.59 18.86
CA THR A 193 -24.67 -4.24 18.33
C THR A 193 -24.02 -3.32 19.38
N LYS A 194 -24.47 -3.42 20.63
CA LYS A 194 -23.94 -2.67 21.79
C LYS A 194 -22.52 -3.07 22.20
N LEU A 195 -22.01 -4.19 21.69
CA LEU A 195 -20.66 -4.69 21.99
C LEU A 195 -19.65 -4.22 20.94
N ILE A 196 -20.10 -3.57 19.87
CA ILE A 196 -19.25 -3.01 18.81
C ILE A 196 -19.05 -1.53 19.12
N GLN A 197 -17.79 -1.08 19.11
CA GLN A 197 -17.42 0.30 19.43
C GLN A 197 -16.43 0.81 18.38
N TYR A 198 -16.38 2.13 18.20
CA TYR A 198 -15.32 2.79 17.44
C TYR A 198 -13.95 2.43 18.07
N ASP A 199 -12.90 2.31 17.24
CA ASP A 199 -11.55 1.85 17.60
C ASP A 199 -11.44 0.41 18.14
N ALA A 200 -12.55 -0.31 18.31
CA ALA A 200 -12.53 -1.70 18.75
C ALA A 200 -12.00 -2.64 17.66
N GLN A 201 -11.42 -3.76 18.07
CA GLN A 201 -10.87 -4.75 17.15
C GLN A 201 -11.94 -5.73 16.66
N LEU A 202 -11.88 -6.03 15.37
CA LEU A 202 -12.60 -7.15 14.76
C LEU A 202 -11.59 -8.15 14.19
N VAL A 203 -11.90 -9.44 14.29
CA VAL A 203 -11.14 -10.49 13.61
C VAL A 203 -12.06 -11.27 12.68
N TYR A 204 -11.68 -11.33 11.40
CA TYR A 204 -12.39 -12.05 10.36
C TYR A 204 -11.40 -12.73 9.42
N LYS A 205 -11.59 -14.03 9.11
CA LYS A 205 -10.72 -14.81 8.22
C LYS A 205 -9.21 -14.64 8.48
N ASN A 206 -8.82 -14.69 9.75
CA ASN A 206 -7.43 -14.52 10.20
C ASN A 206 -6.81 -13.17 9.80
N ARG A 207 -7.62 -12.13 9.75
CA ARG A 207 -7.18 -10.74 9.59
C ARG A 207 -7.80 -9.91 10.71
N ARG A 208 -7.00 -8.98 11.24
CA ARG A 208 -7.41 -8.06 12.31
C ARG A 208 -7.72 -6.70 11.70
N TYR A 209 -8.89 -6.18 12.05
CA TYR A 209 -9.42 -4.89 11.63
C TYR A 209 -9.71 -4.02 12.85
N ILE A 210 -9.81 -2.72 12.64
CA ILE A 210 -10.21 -1.69 13.61
C ILE A 210 -11.47 -1.02 13.07
N VAL A 211 -12.51 -0.92 13.89
CA VAL A 211 -13.76 -0.25 13.52
C VAL A 211 -13.49 1.24 13.30
N THR A 212 -13.76 1.72 12.09
CA THR A 212 -13.53 3.11 11.68
C THR A 212 -14.83 3.87 11.42
N GLN A 213 -15.95 3.17 11.25
CA GLN A 213 -17.26 3.78 11.08
C GLN A 213 -18.36 2.83 11.54
N ILE A 214 -19.38 3.38 12.20
CA ILE A 214 -20.62 2.71 12.54
C ILE A 214 -21.73 3.62 12.02
N ASP A 215 -22.56 3.09 11.14
CA ASP A 215 -23.75 3.76 10.63
C ASP A 215 -24.97 3.06 11.21
N ASP A 216 -25.72 3.75 12.06
CA ASP A 216 -27.00 3.30 12.55
C ASP A 216 -28.10 4.30 12.20
N GLY A 217 -29.23 3.78 11.76
CA GLY A 217 -30.26 4.63 11.20
C GLY A 217 -31.54 3.88 10.87
N MET A 218 -32.52 4.65 10.44
CA MET A 218 -33.79 4.14 9.91
C MET A 218 -33.90 4.61 8.47
N GLU A 219 -34.07 3.66 7.56
CA GLU A 219 -34.33 3.93 6.15
C GLU A 219 -35.76 4.43 5.92
N ASP A 220 -36.03 5.02 4.75
CA ASP A 220 -37.35 5.57 4.38
C ASP A 220 -38.47 4.51 4.38
N ASN A 221 -38.12 3.22 4.26
CA ASN A 221 -39.02 2.06 4.34
C ASN A 221 -39.35 1.66 5.80
N GLY A 222 -38.74 2.29 6.81
CA GLY A 222 -38.89 1.96 8.23
C GLY A 222 -37.97 0.85 8.73
N ASP A 223 -37.06 0.33 7.90
CA ASP A 223 -36.06 -0.66 8.32
C ASP A 223 -34.92 0.01 9.08
N PHE A 224 -34.52 -0.60 10.18
CA PHE A 224 -33.36 -0.15 10.94
C PHE A 224 -32.10 -0.84 10.43
N ASN A 225 -31.07 -0.06 10.10
CA ASN A 225 -29.77 -0.56 9.72
C ASN A 225 -28.75 -0.33 10.84
N PHE A 226 -27.80 -1.26 10.93
CA PHE A 226 -26.58 -1.13 11.73
C PHE A 226 -25.46 -1.69 10.88
N ALA A 227 -24.73 -0.80 10.21
CA ALA A 227 -23.63 -1.12 9.33
C ALA A 227 -22.31 -0.75 10.01
N VAL A 228 -21.29 -1.57 9.79
CA VAL A 228 -19.97 -1.38 10.37
C VAL A 228 -18.95 -1.44 9.26
N THR A 229 -18.10 -0.42 9.21
CA THR A 229 -16.90 -0.40 8.37
C THR A 229 -15.68 -0.45 9.28
N ALA A 230 -14.77 -1.37 8.97
CA ALA A 230 -13.52 -1.55 9.69
C ALA A 230 -12.36 -1.65 8.70
N GLU A 231 -11.23 -1.02 9.03
CA GLU A 231 -10.03 -1.05 8.20
C GLU A 231 -8.97 -1.98 8.84
N LEU A 232 -8.11 -2.59 8.02
CA LEU A 232 -7.06 -3.46 8.51
C LEU A 232 -6.19 -2.72 9.54
N ASN A 233 -5.77 -3.42 10.58
CA ASN A 233 -5.17 -2.78 11.75
C ASN A 233 -3.81 -2.09 11.52
N TYR A 234 -3.26 -2.04 10.29
CA TYR A 234 -2.12 -1.16 10.01
C TYR A 234 -2.44 0.31 10.31
N ILE A 235 -3.72 0.69 10.35
CA ILE A 235 -4.14 2.05 10.74
C ILE A 235 -3.73 2.41 12.17
N GLU A 236 -3.44 1.42 13.03
CA GLU A 236 -2.84 1.66 14.35
C GLU A 236 -1.50 2.46 14.24
N LEU A 237 -0.81 2.36 13.09
CA LEU A 237 0.42 3.12 12.81
C LEU A 237 0.17 4.63 12.57
N LEU A 238 -1.07 5.06 12.38
CA LEU A 238 -1.44 6.48 12.35
C LEU A 238 -1.31 7.12 13.74
N ASN A 239 -1.47 6.33 14.81
CA ASN A 239 -1.46 6.83 16.19
C ASN A 239 -0.06 7.26 16.67
N LYS A 240 1.00 6.94 15.92
CA LYS A 240 2.36 7.40 16.21
C LYS A 240 2.78 8.45 15.19
N THR A 241 3.00 9.67 15.68
CA THR A 241 3.52 10.79 14.89
C THR A 241 4.92 11.17 15.33
N PHE A 242 5.78 11.47 14.36
CA PHE A 242 7.13 11.95 14.60
C PHE A 242 7.19 13.46 14.36
N PRO A 243 7.46 14.28 15.40
CA PRO A 243 7.75 15.69 15.21
C PRO A 243 8.93 15.90 14.25
N THR A 244 9.96 15.07 14.40
CA THR A 244 11.07 14.93 13.45
C THR A 244 11.60 13.50 13.55
N ILE A 245 12.00 12.93 12.42
CA ILE A 245 12.74 11.68 12.34
C ILE A 245 13.89 11.86 11.36
N GLU A 246 15.04 11.33 11.73
CA GLU A 246 16.23 11.28 10.88
C GLU A 246 16.82 9.87 10.95
N ILE A 247 16.89 9.24 9.79
CA ILE A 247 17.60 7.99 9.54
C ILE A 247 18.69 8.37 8.55
N ASN A 248 19.94 8.21 8.95
CA ASN A 248 21.08 8.67 8.17
C ASN A 248 21.98 7.50 7.82
N ALA A 249 21.92 7.09 6.55
CA ALA A 249 22.70 5.98 6.01
C ALA A 249 22.63 4.73 6.89
N GLU A 250 21.41 4.27 7.19
CA GLU A 250 21.20 3.05 7.99
C GLU A 250 20.63 1.92 7.15
N GLU A 251 20.95 0.68 7.55
CA GLU A 251 20.33 -0.53 7.01
C GLU A 251 18.80 -0.49 7.15
N LEU A 252 18.12 -0.96 6.11
CA LEU A 252 16.66 -0.94 5.97
C LEU A 252 15.93 -1.46 7.22
N ARG A 253 16.38 -2.61 7.74
CA ARG A 253 15.80 -3.24 8.93
C ARG A 253 15.92 -2.35 10.17
N ASN A 254 17.07 -1.69 10.36
CA ASN A 254 17.33 -0.85 11.53
C ASN A 254 16.50 0.44 11.46
N GLY A 255 16.43 1.06 10.28
CA GLY A 255 15.57 2.23 10.07
C GLY A 255 14.08 1.92 10.29
N LEU A 256 13.57 0.80 9.78
CA LEU A 256 12.20 0.37 10.02
C LEU A 256 11.93 0.07 11.50
N LYS A 257 12.87 -0.57 12.21
CA LYS A 257 12.75 -0.78 13.67
C LYS A 257 12.60 0.55 14.43
N LYS A 258 13.32 1.61 14.03
CA LYS A 258 13.17 2.95 14.62
C LYS A 258 11.79 3.54 14.35
N ILE A 259 11.29 3.39 13.11
CA ILE A 259 9.94 3.84 12.74
C ILE A 259 8.87 3.13 13.58
N LEU A 260 8.98 1.81 13.75
CA LEU A 260 7.99 0.98 14.44
C LEU A 260 8.11 0.95 15.97
N ALA A 261 9.19 1.47 16.54
CA ALA A 261 9.43 1.42 17.99
C ALA A 261 8.23 1.98 18.79
N GLY A 262 7.59 1.18 19.63
CA GLY A 262 6.46 1.61 20.45
C GLY A 262 5.09 1.64 19.75
N THR A 263 4.96 1.17 18.50
CA THR A 263 3.64 1.00 17.85
C THR A 263 3.02 -0.37 18.07
N GLY A 264 3.78 -1.33 18.61
CA GLY A 264 3.39 -2.74 18.70
C GLY A 264 3.59 -3.52 17.40
N TRP A 265 3.92 -2.84 16.29
CA TRP A 265 4.28 -3.47 15.02
C TRP A 265 5.76 -3.81 14.95
N LYS A 266 6.11 -4.84 14.17
CA LYS A 266 7.47 -5.36 14.01
C LYS A 266 7.85 -5.53 12.55
N VAL A 267 9.15 -5.46 12.28
CA VAL A 267 9.71 -5.77 10.96
C VAL A 267 9.80 -7.28 10.81
N GLY A 268 9.22 -7.81 9.74
CA GLY A 268 9.27 -9.23 9.39
C GLY A 268 10.32 -9.51 8.33
N ILE A 269 9.89 -10.20 7.27
CA ILE A 269 10.71 -10.53 6.12
C ILE A 269 10.97 -9.26 5.32
N ILE A 270 12.23 -9.06 4.94
CA ILE A 270 12.63 -8.12 3.90
C ILE A 270 13.07 -8.99 2.73
N GLU A 271 12.75 -8.57 1.51
CA GLU A 271 13.13 -9.28 0.29
C GLU A 271 14.62 -9.65 0.32
N PRO A 272 15.00 -10.90 0.05
CA PRO A 272 16.39 -11.31 0.03
C PRO A 272 17.25 -10.44 -0.90
N GLY A 273 18.35 -9.91 -0.37
CA GLY A 273 19.25 -8.98 -1.06
C GLY A 273 18.95 -7.50 -0.82
N TYR A 274 17.91 -7.18 -0.05
CA TYR A 274 17.55 -5.82 0.36
C TYR A 274 17.81 -5.56 1.86
N GLU A 275 18.22 -6.57 2.63
CA GLU A 275 18.44 -6.44 4.07
C GLU A 275 19.58 -5.47 4.41
N ASP A 276 20.64 -5.48 3.60
CA ASP A 276 21.82 -4.61 3.72
C ASP A 276 21.64 -3.28 2.97
N GLU A 277 20.48 -3.03 2.36
CA GLU A 277 20.25 -1.79 1.64
C GLU A 277 20.24 -0.61 2.63
N ILE A 278 21.05 0.39 2.29
CA ILE A 278 21.22 1.59 3.10
C ILE A 278 20.30 2.68 2.57
N PHE A 279 19.48 3.25 3.44
CA PHE A 279 18.63 4.37 3.09
C PHE A 279 18.79 5.54 4.06
N SER A 280 18.37 6.72 3.60
CA SER A 280 18.30 7.92 4.42
C SER A 280 16.93 8.57 4.26
N ILE A 281 16.33 8.96 5.38
CA ILE A 281 15.08 9.71 5.38
C ILE A 281 15.13 10.74 6.49
N LYS A 282 14.75 11.98 6.17
CA LYS A 282 14.66 13.09 7.12
C LYS A 282 13.35 13.79 6.91
N GLU A 283 12.45 13.60 7.86
CA GLU A 283 11.05 14.00 7.73
C GLU A 283 10.54 14.58 9.04
N SER A 284 9.48 15.38 8.95
CA SER A 284 8.86 16.01 10.11
C SER A 284 7.35 15.95 10.01
N ARG A 285 6.68 15.84 11.15
CA ARG A 285 5.20 15.79 11.26
C ARG A 285 4.56 14.67 10.44
N LYS A 286 5.19 13.49 10.41
CA LYS A 286 4.69 12.30 9.69
C LYS A 286 4.34 11.17 10.65
N THR A 287 3.34 10.37 10.28
CA THR A 287 2.96 9.18 11.03
C THR A 287 3.91 8.02 10.75
N ALA A 288 3.93 7.02 11.62
CA ALA A 288 4.66 5.78 11.38
C ALA A 288 4.16 5.07 10.11
N LEU A 289 2.85 5.09 9.84
CA LEU A 289 2.28 4.52 8.62
C LEU A 289 2.86 5.19 7.36
N TRP A 290 2.90 6.52 7.35
CA TRP A 290 3.47 7.28 6.25
C TRP A 290 4.94 6.94 6.04
N LEU A 291 5.72 6.87 7.13
CA LEU A 291 7.15 6.56 7.06
C LEU A 291 7.42 5.14 6.56
N VAL A 292 6.61 4.15 6.95
CA VAL A 292 6.72 2.78 6.42
C VAL A 292 6.43 2.76 4.93
N ARG A 293 5.31 3.38 4.49
CA ARG A 293 4.94 3.48 3.07
C ARG A 293 6.02 4.20 2.25
N GLN A 294 6.57 5.29 2.77
CA GLN A 294 7.63 6.03 2.12
C GLN A 294 8.94 5.23 2.06
N THR A 295 9.27 4.48 3.11
CA THR A 295 10.45 3.61 3.14
C THR A 295 10.34 2.53 2.07
N ALA A 296 9.23 1.78 2.03
CA ALA A 296 8.97 0.75 1.02
C ALA A 296 9.10 1.31 -0.41
N LYS A 297 8.60 2.52 -0.62
CA LYS A 297 8.70 3.21 -1.90
C LYS A 297 10.11 3.65 -2.28
N ILE A 298 10.92 4.12 -1.33
CA ILE A 298 12.32 4.48 -1.58
C ILE A 298 13.10 3.26 -2.08
N VAL A 299 12.87 2.09 -1.48
CA VAL A 299 13.54 0.82 -1.85
C VAL A 299 12.86 0.09 -3.01
N GLY A 300 11.69 0.56 -3.46
CA GLY A 300 10.94 -0.06 -4.55
C GLY A 300 10.33 -1.43 -4.20
N LEU A 301 10.01 -1.66 -2.92
CA LEU A 301 9.36 -2.89 -2.43
C LEU A 301 7.89 -2.64 -2.07
N GLU A 302 7.11 -3.72 -2.02
CA GLU A 302 5.70 -3.73 -1.62
C GLU A 302 5.53 -4.17 -0.17
N ILE A 303 4.50 -3.65 0.48
CA ILE A 303 4.23 -3.94 1.89
C ILE A 303 3.19 -5.05 2.00
N GLN A 304 3.59 -6.19 2.55
CA GLN A 304 2.67 -7.25 2.93
C GLN A 304 2.42 -7.19 4.45
N TRP A 305 1.15 -6.96 4.81
CA TRP A 305 0.71 -6.82 6.20
C TRP A 305 0.31 -8.18 6.82
N ASP A 306 1.01 -8.59 7.87
CA ASP A 306 0.53 -9.63 8.79
C ASP A 306 -0.20 -8.95 9.96
N SER A 307 -1.48 -8.66 9.73
CA SER A 307 -2.37 -7.98 10.68
C SER A 307 -2.49 -8.70 12.04
N MET A 308 -2.47 -10.03 12.03
CA MET A 308 -2.67 -10.83 13.24
C MET A 308 -1.48 -10.70 14.20
N ASN A 309 -0.27 -10.69 13.64
CA ASN A 309 0.97 -10.60 14.42
C ASN A 309 1.54 -9.18 14.49
N ARG A 310 0.90 -8.22 13.82
CA ARG A 310 1.39 -6.85 13.63
C ARG A 310 2.81 -6.86 13.04
N VAL A 311 3.00 -7.62 11.97
CA VAL A 311 4.29 -7.72 11.28
C VAL A 311 4.19 -7.10 9.89
N ILE A 312 5.22 -6.35 9.52
CA ILE A 312 5.37 -5.72 8.21
C ILE A 312 6.44 -6.48 7.44
N ASN A 313 6.05 -7.10 6.33
CA ASN A 313 6.99 -7.69 5.38
C ASN A 313 7.19 -6.74 4.19
N LEU A 314 8.43 -6.58 3.73
CA LEU A 314 8.74 -5.92 2.47
C LEU A 314 9.12 -6.97 1.44
N VAL A 315 8.37 -7.05 0.36
CA VAL A 315 8.56 -8.06 -0.70
C VAL A 315 8.71 -7.38 -2.05
N LYS A 316 9.38 -8.02 -3.01
CA LYS A 316 9.53 -7.46 -4.35
C LYS A 316 8.18 -7.29 -5.06
N ARG A 317 7.26 -8.22 -4.84
CA ARG A 317 5.93 -8.23 -5.47
C ARG A 317 4.96 -9.12 -4.71
N ILE A 318 3.76 -8.62 -4.46
CA ILE A 318 2.60 -9.36 -3.96
C ILE A 318 1.88 -10.02 -5.14
N GLY A 319 1.53 -11.30 -4.99
CA GLY A 319 0.84 -12.05 -6.03
C GLY A 319 1.79 -12.68 -7.04
N SER A 320 1.24 -13.50 -7.93
CA SER A 320 2.01 -14.26 -8.91
C SER A 320 1.23 -14.53 -10.19
N ASN A 321 1.89 -15.00 -11.24
CA ASN A 321 1.22 -15.46 -12.46
C ASN A 321 0.82 -16.93 -12.32
N ARG A 322 -0.46 -17.18 -12.05
CA ARG A 322 -1.04 -18.54 -11.93
C ARG A 322 -1.67 -19.06 -13.23
N GLY A 323 -1.63 -18.26 -14.30
CA GLY A 323 -2.32 -18.57 -15.56
C GLY A 323 -3.83 -18.25 -15.56
N ALA A 324 -4.32 -17.55 -14.54
CA ALA A 324 -5.73 -17.18 -14.45
C ALA A 324 -6.15 -16.24 -15.60
N ALA A 325 -7.35 -16.49 -16.14
CA ALA A 325 -7.86 -15.76 -17.30
C ALA A 325 -9.33 -15.38 -17.14
N PHE A 326 -9.63 -14.12 -17.46
CA PHE A 326 -10.97 -13.55 -17.51
C PHE A 326 -11.44 -13.51 -18.96
N ARG A 327 -12.29 -14.46 -19.33
CA ARG A 327 -12.72 -14.67 -20.72
C ARG A 327 -14.18 -14.30 -20.91
N TYR A 328 -14.44 -13.56 -21.98
CA TYR A 328 -15.80 -13.30 -22.46
C TYR A 328 -16.55 -14.61 -22.69
N ARG A 329 -17.83 -14.65 -22.29
CA ARG A 329 -18.69 -15.86 -22.25
C ARG A 329 -18.23 -16.98 -21.28
N LYS A 330 -17.24 -16.74 -20.42
CA LYS A 330 -16.88 -17.61 -19.27
C LYS A 330 -17.11 -16.88 -17.95
N ASN A 331 -16.08 -16.24 -17.42
CA ASN A 331 -16.05 -15.60 -16.11
C ASN A 331 -15.98 -14.07 -16.18
N LEU A 332 -15.85 -13.48 -17.37
CA LEU A 332 -15.87 -12.03 -17.56
C LEU A 332 -17.31 -11.52 -17.72
N LYS A 333 -17.83 -10.79 -16.71
CA LYS A 333 -19.19 -10.20 -16.75
C LYS A 333 -19.22 -8.87 -17.47
N SER A 334 -18.28 -7.99 -17.16
CA SER A 334 -18.14 -6.69 -17.81
C SER A 334 -16.67 -6.27 -17.86
N VAL A 335 -16.34 -5.48 -18.88
CA VAL A 335 -15.02 -4.84 -19.00
C VAL A 335 -15.23 -3.42 -19.53
N LYS A 336 -14.69 -2.44 -18.82
CA LYS A 336 -14.61 -1.04 -19.23
C LYS A 336 -13.14 -0.69 -19.39
N ARG A 337 -12.74 -0.37 -20.62
CA ARG A 337 -11.41 0.14 -20.94
C ARG A 337 -11.45 1.67 -20.99
N THR A 338 -10.68 2.32 -20.13
CA THR A 338 -10.47 3.77 -20.17
C THR A 338 -9.07 4.03 -20.70
N ILE A 339 -8.93 4.96 -21.65
CA ILE A 339 -7.63 5.38 -22.19
C ILE A 339 -7.49 6.87 -21.97
N THR A 340 -6.48 7.26 -21.20
CA THR A 340 -6.09 8.66 -20.98
C THR A 340 -4.88 8.95 -21.86
N PRO A 341 -4.87 10.05 -22.64
CA PRO A 341 -3.72 10.40 -23.48
C PRO A 341 -2.47 10.71 -22.64
N PRO A 342 -1.28 10.77 -23.25
CA PRO A 342 -0.06 11.23 -22.58
C PRO A 342 -0.29 12.54 -21.81
N GLU A 343 0.16 12.60 -20.57
CA GLU A 343 0.01 13.77 -19.71
C GLU A 343 1.03 14.84 -20.07
N ALA A 344 2.27 14.44 -20.31
CA ALA A 344 3.37 15.32 -20.72
C ALA A 344 4.22 14.65 -21.80
N THR A 345 4.67 15.43 -22.77
CA THR A 345 5.71 15.03 -23.74
C THR A 345 7.00 15.81 -23.54
N VAL A 346 6.97 16.80 -22.63
CA VAL A 346 8.10 17.63 -22.24
C VAL A 346 8.05 17.86 -20.73
N ILE A 347 9.17 17.66 -20.04
CA ILE A 347 9.35 18.08 -18.65
C ILE A 347 10.41 19.18 -18.58
N ILE A 348 10.08 20.27 -17.88
CA ILE A 348 10.99 21.39 -17.57
C ILE A 348 11.31 21.31 -16.07
N PRO A 349 12.48 20.75 -15.68
CA PRO A 349 12.81 20.54 -14.28
C PRO A 349 13.61 21.70 -13.66
N TYR A 350 13.23 22.06 -12.44
CA TYR A 350 13.91 22.99 -11.55
C TYR A 350 14.21 22.30 -10.21
N GLY A 351 15.47 22.37 -9.80
CA GLY A 351 15.94 21.91 -8.50
C GLY A 351 16.17 23.09 -7.54
N LYS A 352 16.93 22.82 -6.48
CA LYS A 352 17.16 23.78 -5.39
C LYS A 352 17.62 25.16 -5.89
N ASN A 353 16.97 26.23 -5.42
CA ASN A 353 17.27 27.62 -5.81
C ASN A 353 17.16 27.87 -7.33
N GLY A 354 16.26 27.17 -8.03
CA GLY A 354 16.08 27.31 -9.49
C GLY A 354 17.16 26.61 -10.33
N LEU A 355 17.84 25.61 -9.77
CA LEU A 355 18.81 24.78 -10.48
C LEU A 355 18.19 24.19 -11.76
N THR A 356 18.82 24.37 -12.92
CA THR A 356 18.33 23.81 -14.19
C THR A 356 19.20 22.66 -14.69
N ILE A 357 18.70 21.92 -15.67
CA ILE A 357 19.46 20.84 -16.32
C ILE A 357 20.27 21.29 -17.55
N ALA A 358 20.24 22.58 -17.92
CA ALA A 358 20.81 23.07 -19.17
C ALA A 358 22.32 22.74 -19.31
N GLU A 359 23.07 22.83 -18.21
CA GLU A 359 24.51 22.52 -18.16
C GLU A 359 24.84 21.05 -18.46
N VAL A 360 23.89 20.13 -18.23
CA VAL A 360 24.04 18.68 -18.39
C VAL A 360 23.17 18.10 -19.50
N ASN A 361 22.57 18.97 -20.33
CA ASN A 361 21.59 18.58 -21.34
C ASN A 361 21.70 19.45 -22.61
N ASP A 362 22.93 19.64 -23.10
CA ASP A 362 23.22 20.33 -24.37
C ASP A 362 22.61 21.74 -24.46
N GLY A 363 22.56 22.46 -23.34
CA GLY A 363 21.97 23.80 -23.25
C GLY A 363 20.45 23.83 -23.17
N LYS A 364 19.76 22.68 -23.24
CA LYS A 364 18.29 22.59 -23.08
C LYS A 364 17.91 22.44 -21.63
N ASN A 365 17.05 23.33 -21.13
CA ASN A 365 16.48 23.25 -19.80
C ASN A 365 15.30 22.28 -19.68
N TYR A 366 15.05 21.43 -20.68
CA TYR A 366 13.92 20.51 -20.71
C TYR A 366 14.32 19.14 -21.30
N VAL A 367 13.58 18.11 -20.94
CA VAL A 367 13.63 16.78 -21.56
C VAL A 367 12.35 16.55 -22.36
N GLU A 368 12.41 15.80 -23.46
CA GLU A 368 11.26 15.55 -24.33
C GLU A 368 11.18 14.07 -24.73
N ASN A 369 9.97 13.55 -24.90
CA ASN A 369 9.70 12.19 -25.34
C ASN A 369 8.40 12.20 -26.17
N TYR A 370 8.51 11.76 -27.43
CA TYR A 370 7.40 11.66 -28.38
C TYR A 370 7.25 10.23 -28.94
N ASP A 371 7.90 9.25 -28.32
CA ASP A 371 8.00 7.88 -28.84
C ASP A 371 6.63 7.25 -29.07
N TRP A 372 5.65 7.55 -28.22
CA TRP A 372 4.27 7.13 -28.44
C TRP A 372 3.74 7.58 -29.81
N TYR A 373 3.79 8.88 -30.10
CA TYR A 373 3.26 9.43 -31.36
C TYR A 373 4.06 8.94 -32.57
N VAL A 374 5.38 8.81 -32.43
CA VAL A 374 6.24 8.24 -33.47
C VAL A 374 5.87 6.78 -33.75
N SER A 375 5.56 5.99 -32.71
CA SER A 375 5.09 4.60 -32.86
C SER A 375 3.75 4.50 -33.59
N GLN A 376 2.92 5.56 -33.54
CA GLN A 376 1.66 5.65 -34.28
C GLN A 376 1.85 6.13 -35.73
N GLY A 377 3.09 6.34 -36.18
CA GLY A 377 3.41 6.77 -37.54
C GLY A 377 3.47 8.29 -37.74
N VAL A 378 3.42 9.09 -36.66
CA VAL A 378 3.58 10.55 -36.74
C VAL A 378 5.09 10.90 -36.80
N PRO A 379 5.58 11.62 -37.82
CA PRO A 379 6.97 12.06 -37.85
C PRO A 379 7.34 12.91 -36.61
N LEU A 380 8.56 12.75 -36.08
CA LEU A 380 8.99 13.44 -34.85
C LEU A 380 8.83 14.98 -34.92
N SER A 381 9.12 15.59 -36.07
CA SER A 381 8.94 17.03 -36.27
C SER A 381 7.48 17.47 -36.15
N GLU A 382 6.55 16.66 -36.68
CA GLU A 382 5.12 16.91 -36.57
C GLU A 382 4.61 16.64 -35.15
N ALA A 383 5.13 15.59 -34.50
CA ALA A 383 4.78 15.27 -33.11
C ALA A 383 5.17 16.40 -32.15
N ARG A 384 6.38 16.97 -32.31
CA ARG A 384 6.82 18.16 -31.57
C ARG A 384 5.92 19.37 -31.78
N GLN A 385 5.38 19.56 -32.97
CA GLN A 385 4.52 20.71 -33.26
C GLN A 385 3.10 20.54 -32.72
N LYS A 386 2.51 19.33 -32.87
CA LYS A 386 1.10 19.08 -32.57
C LYS A 386 0.84 18.59 -31.15
N TYR A 387 1.80 17.90 -30.54
CA TYR A 387 1.60 17.16 -29.30
C TYR A 387 2.58 17.55 -28.20
N ARG A 388 3.10 18.77 -28.23
CA ARG A 388 3.91 19.32 -27.14
C ARG A 388 3.03 19.63 -25.93
N LYS A 389 3.25 18.88 -24.85
CA LYS A 389 2.57 19.01 -23.56
C LYS A 389 3.64 19.18 -22.50
N GLU A 390 3.74 20.39 -21.96
CA GLU A 390 4.75 20.74 -20.98
C GLU A 390 4.27 20.46 -19.57
N TYR A 391 5.17 19.91 -18.76
CA TYR A 391 5.01 19.76 -17.34
C TYR A 391 6.21 20.38 -16.63
N ILE A 392 5.96 21.25 -15.65
CA ILE A 392 7.02 21.88 -14.85
C ILE A 392 7.23 21.01 -13.61
N LEU A 393 8.46 20.54 -13.44
CA LEU A 393 8.87 19.75 -12.29
C LEU A 393 9.71 20.63 -11.36
N GLU A 394 9.22 20.94 -10.16
CA GLU A 394 9.98 21.70 -9.16
C GLU A 394 10.25 20.82 -7.94
N ASP A 395 11.53 20.55 -7.64
CA ASP A 395 11.92 19.73 -6.50
C ASP A 395 13.26 20.17 -5.88
N GLU A 396 13.15 20.92 -4.78
CA GLU A 396 14.25 21.48 -3.99
C GLU A 396 15.19 20.43 -3.37
N ARG A 397 14.82 19.13 -3.39
CA ARG A 397 15.71 18.04 -2.93
C ARG A 397 16.88 17.83 -3.88
N PHE A 398 16.73 18.21 -5.16
CA PHE A 398 17.79 18.08 -6.14
C PHE A 398 18.74 19.27 -6.09
N ILE A 399 19.96 19.00 -5.62
CA ILE A 399 21.06 19.97 -5.58
C ILE A 399 22.09 19.78 -6.71
N LEU A 400 21.92 18.74 -7.54
CA LEU A 400 22.81 18.41 -8.65
C LEU A 400 22.04 18.30 -9.98
N PRO A 401 22.44 19.00 -11.07
CA PRO A 401 21.75 18.98 -12.36
C PRO A 401 21.61 17.58 -12.96
N GLY A 402 22.64 16.74 -12.83
CA GLY A 402 22.63 15.38 -13.38
C GLY A 402 21.55 14.49 -12.76
N ASN A 403 21.36 14.58 -11.43
CA ASN A 403 20.32 13.82 -10.73
C ASN A 403 18.92 14.31 -11.11
N LEU A 404 18.75 15.64 -11.19
CA LEU A 404 17.51 16.27 -11.63
C LEU A 404 17.13 15.86 -13.06
N LYS A 405 18.10 15.83 -13.98
CA LYS A 405 17.90 15.38 -15.36
C LYS A 405 17.45 13.92 -15.41
N ARG A 406 18.17 13.00 -14.77
CA ARG A 406 17.83 11.57 -14.77
C ARG A 406 16.42 11.35 -14.22
N TYR A 407 16.08 12.03 -13.14
CA TYR A 407 14.75 11.97 -12.54
C TYR A 407 13.66 12.50 -13.49
N ALA A 408 13.90 13.62 -14.17
CA ALA A 408 12.98 14.16 -15.17
C ALA A 408 12.82 13.22 -16.39
N GLU A 409 13.89 12.57 -16.84
CA GLU A 409 13.84 11.58 -17.94
C GLU A 409 13.02 10.34 -17.54
N ASP A 410 13.21 9.85 -16.32
CA ASP A 410 12.47 8.69 -15.82
C ASP A 410 10.98 8.99 -15.66
N MET A 411 10.64 10.17 -15.12
CA MET A 411 9.26 10.64 -15.03
C MET A 411 8.62 10.80 -16.42
N LEU A 412 9.35 11.36 -17.39
CA LEU A 412 8.82 11.61 -18.73
C LEU A 412 8.58 10.31 -19.53
N LYS A 413 9.33 9.23 -19.27
CA LYS A 413 9.06 7.92 -19.88
C LYS A 413 7.66 7.39 -19.56
N GLU A 414 7.13 7.71 -18.39
CA GLU A 414 5.77 7.33 -18.01
C GLU A 414 4.73 8.28 -18.59
N MET A 415 4.93 9.59 -18.43
CA MET A 415 3.95 10.60 -18.80
C MET A 415 3.76 10.74 -20.32
N ALA A 416 4.77 10.36 -21.11
CA ALA A 416 4.74 10.46 -22.57
C ALA A 416 3.93 9.37 -23.28
N PHE A 417 3.37 8.41 -22.53
CA PHE A 417 2.55 7.33 -23.07
C PHE A 417 1.12 7.40 -22.53
N PRO A 418 0.12 6.91 -23.29
CA PRO A 418 -1.25 6.84 -22.81
C PRO A 418 -1.38 5.87 -21.64
N ARG A 419 -2.16 6.24 -20.63
CA ARG A 419 -2.56 5.34 -19.54
C ARG A 419 -3.81 4.57 -19.96
N ILE A 420 -3.82 3.26 -19.77
CA ILE A 420 -4.97 2.41 -20.09
C ILE A 420 -5.41 1.72 -18.81
N SER A 421 -6.66 1.86 -18.36
CA SER A 421 -7.18 1.13 -17.19
C SER A 421 -8.35 0.23 -17.58
N TYR A 422 -8.50 -0.89 -16.86
CA TYR A 422 -9.53 -1.90 -17.12
C TYR A 422 -10.37 -2.14 -15.86
N GLN A 423 -11.52 -1.49 -15.77
CA GLN A 423 -12.47 -1.87 -14.74
C GLN A 423 -13.20 -3.13 -15.17
N VAL A 424 -13.09 -4.20 -14.39
CA VAL A 424 -13.62 -5.51 -14.74
C VAL A 424 -14.58 -5.99 -13.66
N SER A 425 -15.67 -6.64 -14.04
CA SER A 425 -16.45 -7.47 -13.13
C SER A 425 -16.26 -8.92 -13.55
N VAL A 426 -15.83 -9.76 -12.61
CA VAL A 426 -15.58 -11.18 -12.85
C VAL A 426 -16.30 -12.05 -11.85
N LEU A 427 -16.67 -13.23 -12.31
CA LEU A 427 -17.13 -14.31 -11.45
C LEU A 427 -15.92 -15.14 -11.00
N ASP A 428 -15.74 -15.29 -9.70
CA ASP A 428 -14.79 -16.27 -9.16
C ASP A 428 -15.36 -17.67 -9.35
N LEU A 429 -14.72 -18.46 -10.23
CA LEU A 429 -15.12 -19.84 -10.52
C LEU A 429 -14.34 -20.88 -9.71
N SER A 430 -13.30 -20.47 -8.98
CA SER A 430 -12.37 -21.39 -8.32
C SER A 430 -13.05 -22.33 -7.33
N ALA A 431 -14.10 -21.86 -6.68
CA ALA A 431 -14.91 -22.63 -5.72
C ALA A 431 -15.77 -23.71 -6.39
N ILE A 432 -16.07 -23.58 -7.68
CA ILE A 432 -16.91 -24.51 -8.44
C ILE A 432 -16.05 -25.48 -9.26
N THR A 433 -15.00 -24.96 -9.89
CA THR A 433 -14.16 -25.74 -10.80
C THR A 433 -13.04 -26.48 -10.07
N GLU A 434 -12.64 -26.00 -8.89
CA GLU A 434 -11.46 -26.47 -8.13
C GLU A 434 -10.14 -26.42 -8.93
N LEU A 435 -10.15 -25.77 -10.10
CA LEU A 435 -8.99 -25.65 -10.97
C LEU A 435 -8.09 -24.49 -10.51
N GLU A 436 -6.78 -24.73 -10.50
CA GLU A 436 -5.79 -23.69 -10.17
C GLU A 436 -5.85 -22.49 -11.13
N GLU A 437 -6.17 -22.73 -12.41
CA GLU A 437 -6.32 -21.69 -13.43
C GLU A 437 -7.55 -20.78 -13.22
N ASP A 438 -8.46 -21.13 -12.32
CA ASP A 438 -9.58 -20.28 -11.93
C ASP A 438 -9.35 -19.58 -10.58
N LYS A 439 -8.24 -19.88 -9.87
CA LYS A 439 -7.84 -19.19 -8.63
C LYS A 439 -7.06 -17.93 -8.93
N PHE A 440 -7.46 -16.84 -8.30
CA PHE A 440 -6.75 -15.57 -8.37
C PHE A 440 -6.83 -14.83 -7.03
N TYR A 441 -5.77 -14.08 -6.73
CA TYR A 441 -5.60 -13.30 -5.50
C TYR A 441 -5.17 -11.88 -5.83
N LEU A 442 -5.27 -10.99 -4.84
CA LEU A 442 -4.81 -9.61 -4.96
C LEU A 442 -3.32 -9.61 -5.38
N GLY A 443 -2.99 -8.79 -6.38
CA GLY A 443 -1.63 -8.68 -6.92
C GLY A 443 -1.27 -9.71 -7.99
N ASP A 444 -2.13 -10.67 -8.31
CA ASP A 444 -1.86 -11.66 -9.37
C ASP A 444 -1.92 -11.07 -10.78
N ASP A 445 -1.15 -11.68 -11.68
CA ASP A 445 -1.25 -11.40 -13.11
C ASP A 445 -2.34 -12.26 -13.74
N VAL A 446 -3.30 -11.62 -14.41
CA VAL A 446 -4.45 -12.26 -15.05
C VAL A 446 -4.60 -11.81 -16.49
N ARG A 447 -4.98 -12.74 -17.37
CA ARG A 447 -5.23 -12.46 -18.79
C ARG A 447 -6.70 -12.09 -19.03
N ILE A 448 -6.97 -10.90 -19.53
CA ILE A 448 -8.29 -10.49 -20.04
C ILE A 448 -8.36 -10.86 -21.52
N PHE A 449 -9.36 -11.65 -21.89
CA PHE A 449 -9.63 -12.03 -23.27
C PHE A 449 -11.09 -11.74 -23.66
N ASN A 450 -11.27 -10.80 -24.58
CA ASN A 450 -12.55 -10.47 -25.18
C ASN A 450 -12.38 -10.33 -26.71
N GLU A 451 -12.88 -11.33 -27.45
CA GLU A 451 -12.78 -11.39 -28.91
C GLU A 451 -13.52 -10.24 -29.60
N ASP A 452 -14.71 -9.88 -29.12
CA ASP A 452 -15.58 -8.86 -29.72
C ASP A 452 -14.95 -7.45 -29.59
N LEU A 453 -14.34 -7.17 -28.43
CA LEU A 453 -13.65 -5.91 -28.16
C LEU A 453 -12.17 -5.91 -28.61
N ARG A 454 -11.67 -7.03 -29.15
CA ARG A 454 -10.25 -7.24 -29.51
C ARG A 454 -9.30 -6.92 -28.35
N ILE A 455 -9.68 -7.35 -27.14
CA ILE A 455 -8.86 -7.22 -25.94
C ILE A 455 -8.19 -8.57 -25.68
N ASP A 456 -6.87 -8.56 -25.66
CA ASP A 456 -6.03 -9.68 -25.23
C ASP A 456 -4.83 -9.10 -24.49
N VAL A 457 -4.96 -8.98 -23.17
CA VAL A 457 -3.97 -8.30 -22.33
C VAL A 457 -3.77 -9.08 -21.03
N THR A 458 -2.53 -9.14 -20.56
CA THR A 458 -2.22 -9.63 -19.21
C THR A 458 -1.95 -8.43 -18.32
N THR A 459 -2.66 -8.34 -17.20
CA THR A 459 -2.61 -7.20 -16.28
C THR A 459 -2.77 -7.67 -14.85
N ARG A 460 -2.36 -6.83 -13.90
CA ARG A 460 -2.34 -7.16 -12.49
C ARG A 460 -3.68 -6.84 -11.81
N ILE A 461 -4.07 -7.65 -10.83
CA ILE A 461 -5.20 -7.37 -9.94
C ILE A 461 -4.80 -6.31 -8.92
N LEU A 462 -5.47 -5.16 -8.94
CA LEU A 462 -5.20 -4.04 -8.04
C LEU A 462 -6.24 -3.91 -6.93
N ARG A 463 -7.46 -4.37 -7.14
CA ARG A 463 -8.51 -4.36 -6.12
C ARG A 463 -9.33 -5.64 -6.19
N MET A 464 -9.72 -6.15 -5.03
CA MET A 464 -10.68 -7.24 -4.92
C MET A 464 -11.74 -6.91 -3.88
N LYS A 465 -13.00 -6.83 -4.33
CA LYS A 465 -14.16 -6.82 -3.44
C LYS A 465 -14.77 -8.21 -3.41
N VAL A 466 -14.65 -8.88 -2.27
CA VAL A 466 -15.03 -10.28 -2.10
C VAL A 466 -16.21 -10.36 -1.14
N TYR A 467 -17.29 -11.01 -1.58
CA TYR A 467 -18.47 -11.36 -0.79
C TYR A 467 -18.43 -12.87 -0.51
N PRO A 468 -17.93 -13.31 0.65
CA PRO A 468 -17.73 -14.73 0.92
C PRO A 468 -19.00 -15.58 0.88
N GLN A 469 -20.12 -15.01 1.31
CA GLN A 469 -21.43 -15.67 1.32
C GLN A 469 -22.13 -15.57 -0.04
N GLU A 470 -21.73 -14.62 -0.88
CA GLU A 470 -22.35 -14.35 -2.18
C GLU A 470 -21.29 -14.17 -3.28
N PRO A 471 -20.49 -15.21 -3.62
CA PRO A 471 -19.35 -15.05 -4.53
C PRO A 471 -19.70 -14.49 -5.92
N TRP A 472 -20.96 -14.61 -6.32
CA TRP A 472 -21.47 -14.01 -7.55
C TRP A 472 -21.51 -12.47 -7.53
N ARG A 473 -21.35 -11.83 -6.37
CA ARG A 473 -21.25 -10.35 -6.21
C ARG A 473 -19.82 -9.84 -6.26
N ASN A 474 -18.81 -10.70 -6.38
CA ASN A 474 -17.40 -10.27 -6.36
C ASN A 474 -17.08 -9.28 -7.48
N GLU A 475 -16.19 -8.33 -7.18
CA GLU A 475 -15.68 -7.32 -8.12
C GLU A 475 -14.14 -7.34 -8.10
N VAL A 476 -13.53 -7.16 -9.27
CA VAL A 476 -12.06 -7.18 -9.40
C VAL A 476 -11.63 -6.05 -10.32
N GLU A 477 -10.88 -5.09 -9.80
CA GLU A 477 -10.34 -4.03 -10.66
C GLU A 477 -8.95 -4.41 -11.14
N LEU A 478 -8.78 -4.25 -12.45
CA LEU A 478 -7.56 -4.56 -13.15
C LEU A 478 -6.93 -3.27 -13.64
N GLY A 479 -5.63 -3.13 -13.48
CA GLY A 479 -4.97 -1.95 -13.96
C GLY A 479 -3.48 -2.11 -14.05
N PHE A 480 -2.88 -1.14 -14.71
CA PHE A 480 -1.50 -0.78 -14.44
C PHE A 480 -1.50 -0.12 -13.07
N LEU A 481 -0.54 -0.47 -12.20
CA LEU A 481 -0.35 0.28 -10.96
C LEU A 481 -0.34 1.78 -11.28
N GLU A 482 -1.19 2.55 -10.60
CA GLU A 482 -0.68 3.80 -10.08
C GLU A 482 0.39 3.42 -9.06
N LEU A 483 1.64 3.81 -9.30
CA LEU A 483 2.67 3.72 -8.29
C LEU A 483 2.36 4.73 -7.19
N GLY A 484 1.49 4.28 -6.27
CA GLY A 484 1.11 4.90 -5.01
C GLY A 484 0.39 6.23 -5.17
N LEU A 485 -0.93 6.26 -4.92
CA LEU A 485 -1.68 7.47 -4.55
C LEU A 485 -2.97 7.10 -3.79
N GLY A 486 -2.85 6.36 -2.70
CA GLY A 486 -3.95 6.13 -1.75
C GLY A 486 -3.57 6.45 -0.32
N ASP A 487 -3.37 7.74 -0.01
CA ASP A 487 -4.14 8.26 1.12
C ASP A 487 -5.48 8.68 0.53
N ILE A 488 -6.54 8.23 1.16
CA ILE A 488 -7.91 8.35 0.69
C ILE A 488 -8.24 9.84 0.62
N SER A 489 -8.32 10.36 -0.59
CA SER A 489 -9.31 11.37 -0.96
C SER A 489 -10.03 10.91 -2.23
N ASN A 490 -10.56 9.68 -2.18
CA ASN A 490 -11.51 9.15 -3.14
C ASN A 490 -12.73 8.63 -2.36
N ASP A 491 -13.41 9.55 -1.69
CA ASP A 491 -14.85 9.42 -1.51
C ASP A 491 -15.55 9.89 -2.77
N SER A 492 -15.79 8.89 -3.62
CA SER A 492 -16.91 8.75 -4.54
C SER A 492 -17.04 9.76 -5.69
N ILE A 493 -16.98 9.18 -6.89
CA ILE A 493 -17.54 9.74 -8.11
C ILE A 493 -19.05 9.97 -7.89
N SER A 494 -19.45 11.23 -7.70
CA SER A 494 -20.77 11.70 -8.10
C SER A 494 -20.57 12.92 -8.98
N SER A 495 -21.01 12.78 -10.23
CA SER A 495 -21.11 13.84 -11.19
C SER A 495 -22.14 14.87 -10.74
N ASP A 496 -21.71 15.93 -10.03
CA ASP A 496 -22.44 17.18 -9.91
C ASP A 496 -21.44 18.35 -9.78
N VAL A 497 -21.38 19.15 -10.86
CA VAL A 497 -20.94 20.56 -10.97
C VAL A 497 -20.04 21.13 -9.86
N GLN A 498 -18.76 21.31 -10.19
CA GLN A 498 -17.99 22.54 -9.98
C GLN A 498 -18.17 23.30 -8.63
N ALA A 499 -17.45 22.89 -7.58
CA ALA A 499 -16.95 23.78 -6.52
C ALA A 499 -15.88 23.05 -5.71
N ALA A 500 -14.61 23.47 -5.78
CA ALA A 500 -13.63 22.99 -4.81
C ALA A 500 -14.03 23.42 -3.41
N GLN A 501 -13.89 22.51 -2.45
CA GLN A 501 -14.13 22.77 -1.04
C GLN A 501 -13.30 23.99 -0.57
N PRO A 502 -13.82 24.79 0.38
CA PRO A 502 -13.07 25.90 0.95
C PRO A 502 -11.93 25.40 1.83
N ASP A 503 -10.74 26.00 1.67
CA ASP A 503 -9.52 25.67 2.42
C ASP A 503 -9.08 26.86 3.30
N LEU A 504 -8.37 26.59 4.41
CA LEU A 504 -7.85 27.58 5.36
C LEU A 504 -6.32 27.52 5.41
N LEU A 505 -5.67 28.58 4.92
CA LEU A 505 -4.23 28.74 5.04
C LEU A 505 -3.87 29.64 6.23
N PHE A 506 -2.79 29.31 6.95
CA PHE A 506 -2.33 30.07 8.10
C PHE A 506 -0.81 30.30 8.03
N ALA A 507 -0.37 31.51 8.38
CA ALA A 507 1.03 31.89 8.44
C ALA A 507 1.32 32.82 9.63
N THR A 508 2.55 32.76 10.15
CA THR A 508 3.07 33.64 11.20
C THR A 508 4.40 34.26 10.76
N SER A 509 4.80 35.38 11.39
CA SER A 509 6.05 36.08 11.07
C SER A 509 7.32 35.38 11.54
N GLY A 510 7.20 34.31 12.34
CA GLY A 510 8.32 33.60 12.92
C GLY A 510 9.09 34.48 13.92
N ALA A 511 10.42 34.49 13.82
CA ALA A 511 11.29 35.27 14.71
C ALA A 511 10.91 36.76 14.80
N ALA A 512 11.17 37.37 15.95
CA ALA A 512 10.88 38.78 16.21
C ALA A 512 11.46 39.70 15.11
N LYS A 513 10.72 40.76 14.76
CA LYS A 513 11.05 41.69 13.68
C LYS A 513 11.02 43.13 14.18
N THR A 514 11.91 43.97 13.64
CA THR A 514 11.85 45.42 13.81
C THR A 514 11.49 46.05 12.47
N ILE A 515 10.44 46.87 12.44
CA ILE A 515 9.98 47.57 11.23
C ILE A 515 10.20 49.07 11.43
N GLY A 516 10.78 49.71 10.43
CA GLY A 516 11.02 51.16 10.39
C GLY A 516 10.38 51.79 9.16
N THR A 517 11.00 52.86 8.66
CA THR A 517 10.46 53.67 7.56
C THR A 517 10.59 53.01 6.18
N SER A 518 11.47 52.01 6.03
CA SER A 518 11.61 51.24 4.78
C SER A 518 10.56 50.12 4.71
N PRO A 519 9.89 49.93 3.55
CA PRO A 519 8.98 48.81 3.34
C PRO A 519 9.67 47.45 3.54
N LEU A 520 9.11 46.63 4.41
CA LEU A 520 9.56 45.27 4.68
C LEU A 520 8.40 44.28 4.53
N PHE A 521 8.71 43.01 4.27
CA PHE A 521 7.74 41.92 4.10
C PHE A 521 7.86 40.89 5.24
N PRO A 522 7.44 41.23 6.48
CA PRO A 522 7.64 40.36 7.64
C PRO A 522 6.84 39.05 7.62
N LEU A 523 5.86 38.90 6.73
CA LEU A 523 5.06 37.68 6.59
C LEU A 523 4.70 37.45 5.11
N GLN A 524 4.92 36.23 4.63
CA GLN A 524 4.61 35.80 3.27
C GLN A 524 3.98 34.41 3.31
N ILE A 525 3.01 34.14 2.44
CA ILE A 525 2.38 32.84 2.27
C ILE A 525 2.21 32.52 0.79
N SER A 526 2.70 31.36 0.35
CA SER A 526 2.45 30.87 -1.00
C SER A 526 1.01 30.39 -1.11
N ILE A 527 0.34 30.77 -2.18
CA ILE A 527 -1.01 30.38 -2.52
C ILE A 527 -1.07 29.87 -3.98
N THR A 528 -1.92 28.90 -4.20
CA THR A 528 -2.26 28.29 -5.49
C THR A 528 -3.77 28.31 -5.57
N ASN A 529 -4.30 29.02 -6.54
CA ASN A 529 -5.73 29.12 -6.74
C ASN A 529 -6.14 28.38 -8.02
N PHE A 530 -6.91 27.29 -7.89
CA PHE A 530 -7.30 26.43 -9.02
C PHE A 530 -8.41 27.03 -9.91
N GLY A 531 -9.05 28.10 -9.45
CA GLY A 531 -10.04 28.87 -10.20
C GLY A 531 -10.27 30.23 -9.52
N SER A 532 -10.60 31.29 -10.26
CA SER A 532 -10.80 32.62 -9.63
C SER A 532 -11.76 32.54 -8.44
N THR A 533 -11.35 33.08 -7.28
CA THR A 533 -12.07 32.88 -6.01
C THR A 533 -12.16 34.16 -5.20
N ASN A 534 -13.11 34.21 -4.27
CA ASN A 534 -13.16 35.26 -3.25
C ASN A 534 -12.50 34.72 -1.97
N ALA A 535 -11.53 35.46 -1.43
CA ALA A 535 -10.79 35.05 -0.25
C ALA A 535 -11.12 35.94 0.95
N GLN A 536 -11.47 35.33 2.09
CA GLN A 536 -11.54 36.02 3.37
C GLN A 536 -10.17 35.98 4.03
N ILE A 537 -9.63 37.15 4.35
CA ILE A 537 -8.34 37.31 5.01
C ILE A 537 -8.56 37.80 6.42
N GLY A 538 -7.88 37.19 7.39
CA GLY A 538 -7.72 37.77 8.72
C GLY A 538 -6.27 38.03 9.01
N LEU A 539 -5.95 39.27 9.35
CA LEU A 539 -4.62 39.69 9.79
C LEU A 539 -4.66 40.04 11.28
N MET A 540 -3.68 39.56 12.04
CA MET A 540 -3.45 39.98 13.42
C MET A 540 -2.01 40.46 13.58
N LEU A 541 -1.83 41.65 14.14
CA LEU A 541 -0.54 42.23 14.45
C LEU A 541 -0.51 42.67 15.91
N ILE A 542 0.47 42.16 16.65
CA ILE A 542 0.85 42.58 17.99
C ILE A 542 2.22 43.22 17.85
N CYS A 543 2.37 44.46 18.28
CA CYS A 543 3.65 45.17 18.20
C CYS A 543 3.80 46.23 19.29
N GLN A 544 5.04 46.67 19.51
CA GLN A 544 5.36 47.79 20.39
C GLN A 544 5.91 48.96 19.56
N ALA A 545 5.24 50.10 19.61
CA ALA A 545 5.73 51.35 19.03
C ALA A 545 6.67 52.07 20.00
N GLN A 546 7.88 52.41 19.53
CA GLN A 546 8.90 53.06 20.37
C GLN A 546 8.61 54.56 20.58
N THR A 547 7.98 55.20 19.60
CA THR A 547 7.51 56.59 19.63
C THR A 547 6.13 56.67 18.99
N ALA A 548 5.44 57.80 19.15
CA ALA A 548 4.22 58.04 18.37
C ALA A 548 4.53 58.02 16.86
N LEU A 549 3.80 57.21 16.11
CA LEU A 549 3.99 57.00 14.67
C LEU A 549 2.70 56.52 13.99
N THR A 550 2.70 56.48 12.67
CA THR A 550 1.67 55.86 11.84
C THR A 550 2.25 54.63 11.14
N ILE A 551 1.67 53.46 11.38
CA ILE A 551 2.00 52.24 10.64
C ILE A 551 1.18 52.20 9.35
N THR A 552 1.82 51.81 8.25
CA THR A 552 1.16 51.43 7.00
C THR A 552 1.32 49.93 6.77
N VAL A 553 0.21 49.22 6.58
CA VAL A 553 0.18 47.81 6.20
C VAL A 553 -0.48 47.67 4.84
N LYS A 554 0.16 46.91 3.95
CA LYS A 554 -0.29 46.59 2.60
C LYS A 554 -0.26 45.08 2.40
N ILE A 555 -1.23 44.58 1.67
CA ILE A 555 -1.24 43.18 1.22
C ILE A 555 -0.84 43.17 -0.24
N MET A 556 0.10 42.31 -0.58
CA MET A 556 0.67 42.22 -1.91
C MET A 556 0.41 40.81 -2.44
N LEU A 557 0.10 40.69 -3.71
CA LEU A 557 0.05 39.43 -4.44
C LEU A 557 1.00 39.54 -5.63
N ASN A 558 2.03 38.70 -5.65
CA ASN A 558 3.06 38.71 -6.71
C ASN A 558 3.68 40.11 -6.90
N GLY A 559 3.99 40.79 -5.80
CA GLY A 559 4.53 42.16 -5.82
C GLY A 559 3.53 43.26 -6.20
N SER A 560 2.28 42.93 -6.52
CA SER A 560 1.22 43.91 -6.79
C SER A 560 0.34 44.13 -5.57
N TYR A 561 0.05 45.38 -5.22
CA TYR A 561 -0.79 45.71 -4.07
C TYR A 561 -2.24 45.30 -4.32
N ILE A 562 -2.82 44.55 -3.38
CA ILE A 562 -4.20 44.06 -3.43
C ILE A 562 -4.93 44.33 -2.10
N GLY A 563 -6.24 44.58 -2.17
CA GLY A 563 -7.06 44.82 -0.97
C GLY A 563 -6.92 46.24 -0.38
N PRO A 564 -7.29 46.44 0.90
CA PRO A 564 -7.28 47.75 1.56
C PRO A 564 -5.91 48.11 2.16
N GLN A 565 -5.56 49.40 2.13
CA GLN A 565 -4.33 49.92 2.70
C GLN A 565 -4.65 50.42 4.09
N ILE A 566 -3.99 49.83 5.08
CA ILE A 566 -4.26 50.14 6.48
C ILE A 566 -3.25 51.20 6.89
N LYS A 567 -3.75 52.34 7.37
CA LYS A 567 -2.94 53.36 8.04
C LYS A 567 -3.49 53.56 9.44
N GLN A 568 -2.68 53.26 10.45
CA GLN A 568 -3.09 53.36 11.85
C GLN A 568 -2.10 54.21 12.62
N TYR A 569 -2.60 55.26 13.27
CA TYR A 569 -1.80 56.02 14.23
C TYR A 569 -1.66 55.23 15.53
N MET A 570 -0.45 55.19 16.07
CA MET A 570 -0.09 54.47 17.29
C MET A 570 0.77 55.37 18.19
N PRO A 571 0.28 55.75 19.39
CA PRO A 571 1.12 56.31 20.45
C PRO A 571 2.24 55.34 20.87
N ALA A 572 3.25 55.81 21.61
CA ALA A 572 4.27 54.90 22.15
C ALA A 572 3.62 53.86 23.10
N GLY A 573 4.03 52.60 22.98
CA GLY A 573 3.47 51.49 23.78
C GLY A 573 3.09 50.25 22.95
N TRP A 574 2.43 49.30 23.59
CA TRP A 574 1.97 48.05 22.98
C TRP A 574 0.61 48.24 22.29
N HIS A 575 0.48 47.66 21.10
CA HIS A 575 -0.72 47.71 20.28
C HIS A 575 -1.04 46.35 19.69
N SER A 576 -2.34 46.06 19.59
CA SER A 576 -2.88 44.91 18.86
C SER A 576 -3.84 45.41 17.79
N ILE A 577 -3.63 44.97 16.56
CA ILE A 577 -4.41 45.32 15.37
C ILE A 577 -4.95 44.02 14.78
N GLY A 578 -6.27 43.86 14.76
CA GLY A 578 -6.95 42.73 14.14
C GLY A 578 -7.85 43.22 13.00
N LEU A 579 -7.66 42.67 11.79
CA LEU A 579 -8.30 43.17 10.58
C LEU A 579 -8.78 42.02 9.69
N PRO A 580 -10.10 41.75 9.69
CA PRO A 580 -10.72 40.90 8.68
C PRO A 580 -11.10 41.73 7.45
N PHE A 581 -10.80 41.23 6.25
CA PHE A 581 -11.26 41.81 4.98
C PHE A 581 -11.39 40.74 3.90
N ILE A 582 -12.04 41.08 2.79
CA ILE A 582 -12.25 40.16 1.66
C ILE A 582 -11.44 40.67 0.46
N ILE A 583 -10.75 39.76 -0.22
CA ILE A 583 -10.20 39.97 -1.55
C ILE A 583 -11.16 39.32 -2.54
N ALA A 584 -11.84 40.14 -3.33
CA ALA A 584 -12.72 39.66 -4.38
C ALA A 584 -11.92 39.31 -5.64
N GLN A 585 -12.34 38.25 -6.33
CA GLN A 585 -11.78 37.83 -7.63
C GLN A 585 -10.25 37.67 -7.62
N MET A 586 -9.71 36.99 -6.60
CA MET A 586 -8.32 36.56 -6.63
C MET A 586 -8.13 35.66 -7.85
N PRO A 587 -7.20 35.98 -8.77
CA PRO A 587 -7.06 35.25 -10.03
C PRO A 587 -6.62 33.80 -9.78
N SER A 588 -6.91 32.90 -10.71
CA SER A 588 -6.35 31.55 -10.69
C SER A 588 -4.85 31.57 -11.00
N GLY A 589 -4.14 30.57 -10.51
CA GLY A 589 -2.69 30.43 -10.64
C GLY A 589 -1.96 30.48 -9.29
N ASN A 590 -0.63 30.32 -9.37
CA ASN A 590 0.25 30.39 -8.21
C ASN A 590 0.61 31.85 -7.94
N GLY A 591 0.68 32.21 -6.66
CA GLY A 591 1.18 33.50 -6.24
C GLY A 591 1.61 33.53 -4.79
N MET A 592 2.33 34.59 -4.42
CA MET A 592 2.75 34.83 -3.05
C MET A 592 1.93 35.99 -2.49
N LEU A 593 1.20 35.72 -1.41
CA LEU A 593 0.51 36.73 -0.64
C LEU A 593 1.46 37.23 0.45
N GLU A 594 1.76 38.52 0.43
CA GLU A 594 2.80 39.12 1.27
C GLU A 594 2.22 40.28 2.07
N VAL A 595 2.59 40.39 3.33
CA VAL A 595 2.26 41.52 4.18
C VAL A 595 3.43 42.48 4.15
N GLN A 596 3.26 43.62 3.50
CA GLN A 596 4.23 44.70 3.51
C GLN A 596 3.91 45.70 4.63
N ILE A 597 4.90 46.03 5.47
CA ILE A 597 4.76 46.95 6.60
C ILE A 597 5.87 47.99 6.59
N PHE A 598 5.53 49.24 6.90
CA PHE A 598 6.48 50.33 7.21
C PHE A 598 5.82 51.41 8.06
N THR A 599 6.62 52.26 8.69
CA THR A 599 6.16 53.41 9.49
C THR A 599 6.44 54.75 8.80
N ASP A 600 5.73 55.81 9.16
CA ASP A 600 6.03 57.18 8.71
C ASP A 600 7.28 57.76 9.39
N THR A 601 7.49 57.42 10.66
CA THR A 601 8.64 57.76 11.51
C THR A 601 8.85 56.67 12.55
N GLY A 602 9.97 56.72 13.28
CA GLY A 602 10.25 55.78 14.38
C GLY A 602 10.32 54.31 13.94
N THR A 603 10.19 53.41 14.91
CA THR A 603 10.19 51.96 14.67
C THR A 603 9.14 51.26 15.53
N ILE A 604 8.68 50.10 15.04
CA ILE A 604 7.90 49.14 15.82
C ILE A 604 8.69 47.84 16.00
N SER A 605 8.48 47.17 17.13
CA SER A 605 8.99 45.84 17.42
C SER A 605 7.85 44.84 17.43
N ILE A 606 7.91 43.83 16.56
CA ILE A 606 6.97 42.71 16.48
C ILE A 606 7.63 41.54 17.21
N PRO A 607 7.03 41.00 18.30
CA PRO A 607 7.57 39.83 18.98
C PRO A 607 7.50 38.59 18.08
N GLN A 608 8.11 37.49 18.51
CA GLN A 608 8.00 36.23 17.80
C GLN A 608 6.52 35.86 17.57
N ASP A 609 6.18 35.51 16.33
CA ASP A 609 4.82 35.19 15.87
C ASP A 609 3.77 36.28 16.17
N GLY A 610 4.23 37.50 16.46
CA GLY A 610 3.39 38.66 16.75
C GLY A 610 2.62 39.18 15.54
N LEU A 611 2.96 38.75 14.32
CA LEU A 611 2.19 39.01 13.11
C LEU A 611 1.71 37.66 12.54
N GLN A 612 0.41 37.56 12.28
CA GLN A 612 -0.26 36.35 11.83
C GLN A 612 -1.27 36.68 10.73
N MET A 613 -1.47 35.75 9.81
CA MET A 613 -2.44 35.88 8.72
C MET A 613 -3.12 34.53 8.46
N PHE A 614 -4.43 34.54 8.27
CA PHE A 614 -5.16 33.43 7.70
C PHE A 614 -5.87 33.83 6.40
N VAL A 615 -6.01 32.86 5.50
CA VAL A 615 -6.69 33.01 4.21
C VAL A 615 -7.69 31.87 4.09
N TYR A 616 -8.96 32.19 3.92
CA TYR A 616 -10.04 31.22 3.74
C TYR A 616 -10.72 31.45 2.39
N ALA A 617 -10.62 30.47 1.47
CA ALA A 617 -11.21 30.60 0.13
C ALA A 617 -11.48 29.22 -0.51
N GLN A 618 -12.41 29.18 -1.46
CA GLN A 618 -12.63 28.00 -2.33
C GLN A 618 -11.53 27.90 -3.39
N ASN A 619 -11.18 26.68 -3.81
CA ASN A 619 -10.14 26.40 -4.83
C ASN A 619 -8.70 26.81 -4.40
N LEU A 620 -8.46 27.01 -3.10
CA LEU A 620 -7.19 27.47 -2.57
C LEU A 620 -6.33 26.29 -2.10
N LEU A 621 -5.01 26.35 -2.36
CA LEU A 621 -3.99 25.42 -1.88
C LEU A 621 -2.73 26.23 -1.55
N GLY A 622 -2.03 25.98 -0.45
CA GLY A 622 -0.86 26.80 -0.08
C GLY A 622 -0.55 26.79 1.41
N GLY A 623 0.30 27.71 1.90
CA GLY A 623 0.76 27.71 3.29
C GLY A 623 1.82 26.63 3.60
N LEU A 624 2.14 26.43 4.89
CA LEU A 624 2.86 25.24 5.35
C LEU A 624 1.96 24.02 5.14
N SER A 625 1.88 23.59 3.88
CA SER A 625 1.19 22.38 3.45
C SER A 625 1.95 21.14 3.94
N SER A 626 1.17 20.13 4.31
CA SER A 626 1.63 18.88 4.89
C SER A 626 1.98 17.79 3.88
N GLU A 627 2.19 18.08 2.59
CA GLU A 627 2.47 17.03 1.59
C GLU A 627 3.64 17.30 0.65
N ILE A 628 4.46 16.24 0.45
CA ILE A 628 5.73 16.21 -0.29
C ILE A 628 5.71 15.05 -1.31
N PRO A 629 6.39 15.19 -2.47
CA PRO A 629 6.17 14.46 -3.71
C PRO A 629 6.85 13.08 -3.81
N ARG A 630 6.38 12.30 -4.78
CA ARG A 630 6.73 10.89 -4.98
C ARG A 630 7.77 10.64 -6.10
N PRO A 631 8.82 9.85 -5.86
CA PRO A 631 9.61 9.21 -6.92
C PRO A 631 9.03 7.84 -7.33
N SER A 632 9.10 7.50 -8.62
CA SER A 632 8.81 6.17 -9.19
C SER A 632 9.96 5.69 -10.10
N LEU A 633 10.19 4.38 -10.12
CA LEU A 633 11.14 3.66 -10.98
C LEU A 633 10.33 2.77 -11.93
N ALA A 634 10.63 2.77 -13.23
CA ALA A 634 9.89 2.01 -14.25
C ALA A 634 10.78 1.03 -15.04
N GLU A 635 10.36 -0.23 -15.13
CA GLU A 635 10.88 -1.25 -16.06
C GLU A 635 10.29 -1.08 -17.47
N ILE A 636 11.13 -1.27 -18.50
CA ILE A 636 10.78 -1.06 -19.93
C ILE A 636 10.40 -2.38 -20.58
N TYR A 637 9.20 -2.48 -21.19
CA TYR A 637 8.85 -3.57 -22.10
C TYR A 637 9.09 -3.18 -23.57
N LYS A 638 9.74 -4.07 -24.33
CA LYS A 638 9.82 -3.99 -25.80
C LYS A 638 8.71 -4.83 -26.43
N PHE A 639 7.90 -4.23 -27.31
CA PHE A 639 6.97 -4.96 -28.16
C PHE A 639 7.74 -5.67 -29.29
N ASN A 640 7.72 -7.00 -29.32
CA ASN A 640 8.18 -7.75 -30.49
C ASN A 640 7.13 -7.68 -31.61
N LYS A 641 7.60 -7.33 -32.81
CA LYS A 641 6.83 -7.25 -34.06
C LYS A 641 6.24 -8.63 -34.36
N ALA A 642 4.92 -8.79 -34.24
CA ALA A 642 4.23 -10.05 -34.48
C ALA A 642 4.21 -10.41 -35.98
N ASN A 643 4.75 -11.58 -36.32
CA ASN A 643 4.51 -12.24 -37.60
C ASN A 643 3.23 -13.09 -37.47
N TYR A 644 2.22 -12.84 -38.29
CA TYR A 644 0.96 -13.58 -38.27
C TYR A 644 1.05 -14.83 -39.17
N SER A 645 0.57 -15.98 -38.67
CA SER A 645 0.27 -17.17 -39.47
C SER A 645 -1.21 -17.51 -39.31
N THR A 646 -1.98 -17.45 -40.39
CA THR A 646 -3.41 -17.76 -40.38
C THR A 646 -3.62 -19.25 -40.68
N ILE A 647 -4.15 -20.01 -39.73
CA ILE A 647 -4.54 -21.42 -39.94
C ILE A 647 -6.02 -21.44 -40.36
N LYS A 648 -6.32 -21.89 -41.58
CA LYS A 648 -7.71 -22.20 -42.00
C LYS A 648 -7.95 -23.70 -41.87
N LYS A 649 -8.85 -24.12 -40.98
CA LYS A 649 -9.42 -25.48 -41.00
C LYS A 649 -10.57 -25.53 -42.01
N ARG A 650 -10.55 -26.50 -42.93
CA ARG A 650 -11.73 -26.94 -43.68
C ARG A 650 -12.09 -28.34 -43.18
N GLU A 651 -13.28 -28.51 -42.64
CA GLU A 651 -13.88 -29.83 -42.43
C GLU A 651 -14.66 -30.21 -43.67
N ALA A 652 -14.34 -31.36 -44.28
CA ALA A 652 -15.16 -31.98 -45.30
C ALA A 652 -15.45 -33.42 -44.85
N VAL A 653 -16.71 -33.70 -44.54
CA VAL A 653 -17.19 -35.06 -44.28
C VAL A 653 -17.61 -35.64 -45.63
N SER A 654 -16.99 -36.74 -46.03
CA SER A 654 -17.44 -37.54 -47.17
C SER A 654 -17.79 -38.94 -46.67
N ILE A 655 -19.01 -39.38 -46.94
CA ILE A 655 -19.50 -40.73 -46.67
C ILE A 655 -19.43 -41.48 -47.99
N VAL A 656 -18.59 -42.51 -48.07
CA VAL A 656 -18.53 -43.42 -49.22
C VAL A 656 -18.88 -44.82 -48.74
N MET A 657 -20.00 -45.36 -49.24
CA MET A 657 -20.36 -46.76 -49.05
C MET A 657 -19.55 -47.61 -50.02
N THR A 658 -18.83 -48.60 -49.51
CA THR A 658 -18.32 -49.68 -50.34
C THR A 658 -18.73 -51.00 -49.68
N VAL A 659 -19.70 -51.68 -50.31
CA VAL A 659 -20.22 -53.03 -50.03
C VAL A 659 -21.25 -53.13 -48.87
N PRO A 660 -22.31 -53.98 -48.96
CA PRO A 660 -23.35 -54.05 -47.93
C PRO A 660 -22.78 -54.75 -46.69
N ASP A 661 -23.17 -54.25 -45.52
CA ASP A 661 -22.87 -54.81 -44.19
C ASP A 661 -21.44 -54.61 -43.64
N ARG A 662 -21.11 -53.36 -43.26
CA ARG A 662 -20.48 -52.95 -41.97
C ARG A 662 -20.07 -51.46 -41.98
N LEU A 663 -20.37 -50.74 -40.90
CA LEU A 663 -20.04 -49.31 -40.69
C LEU A 663 -18.74 -49.22 -39.86
N ASN A 664 -17.67 -48.62 -40.40
CA ASN A 664 -16.49 -48.21 -39.63
C ASN A 664 -16.16 -46.73 -39.92
N ILE A 665 -15.93 -45.95 -38.86
CA ILE A 665 -15.52 -44.54 -38.93
C ILE A 665 -14.08 -44.46 -38.43
N GLU A 666 -13.13 -44.16 -39.32
CA GLU A 666 -11.76 -43.76 -38.94
C GLU A 666 -11.53 -42.29 -39.35
N GLN A 667 -11.23 -41.43 -38.37
CA GLN A 667 -10.82 -40.04 -38.60
C GLN A 667 -9.28 -39.97 -38.71
N HIS A 668 -8.77 -39.70 -39.91
CA HIS A 668 -7.37 -39.25 -40.08
C HIS A 668 -7.31 -37.72 -40.00
N ARG A 669 -6.58 -37.19 -39.00
CA ARG A 669 -6.22 -35.76 -38.91
C ARG A 669 -4.84 -35.55 -39.53
N ASN A 670 -4.75 -34.94 -40.71
CA ASN A 670 -3.52 -34.32 -41.17
C ASN A 670 -3.65 -32.80 -41.12
N LEU A 671 -2.62 -32.15 -40.57
CA LEU A 671 -2.43 -30.70 -40.51
C LEU A 671 -1.30 -30.35 -41.48
N ASP A 672 -1.62 -29.80 -42.64
CA ASP A 672 -0.60 -29.21 -43.52
C ASP A 672 -0.53 -27.69 -43.31
N PHE A 673 0.70 -27.18 -43.16
CA PHE A 673 0.99 -25.77 -42.96
C PHE A 673 1.51 -25.16 -44.26
N GLU A 674 0.80 -24.19 -44.81
CA GLU A 674 1.28 -23.38 -45.93
C GLU A 674 1.63 -21.95 -45.44
N LYS A 675 2.85 -21.49 -45.73
CA LYS A 675 3.29 -20.11 -45.49
C LYS A 675 3.15 -19.32 -46.79
N THR A 676 2.21 -18.38 -46.85
CA THR A 676 2.16 -17.40 -47.94
C THR A 676 2.32 -15.99 -47.37
N VAL A 677 3.32 -15.26 -47.85
CA VAL A 677 3.55 -13.83 -47.56
C VAL A 677 3.06 -13.04 -48.77
N THR A 678 2.04 -12.19 -48.60
CA THR A 678 1.57 -11.31 -49.68
C THR A 678 1.95 -9.86 -49.36
N THR A 679 2.92 -9.32 -50.08
CA THR A 679 3.21 -7.88 -50.15
C THR A 679 2.23 -7.23 -51.13
N HIS A 680 1.46 -6.23 -50.70
CA HIS A 680 0.68 -5.41 -51.62
C HIS A 680 1.56 -4.27 -52.15
N GLU A 681 1.75 -4.25 -53.48
CA GLU A 681 2.45 -3.20 -54.23
C GLU A 681 1.64 -1.92 -54.38
N THR A 682 2.39 -0.85 -54.61
CA THR A 682 2.02 0.56 -54.78
C THR A 682 1.07 0.81 -55.96
N ILE A 683 0.00 1.58 -55.76
CA ILE A 683 -0.78 2.17 -56.87
C ILE A 683 -0.31 3.61 -57.07
N ASN A 684 0.41 3.84 -58.17
CA ASN A 684 0.65 5.15 -58.76
C ASN A 684 -0.59 5.60 -59.54
N ILE A 685 -1.04 6.85 -59.35
CA ILE A 685 -1.86 7.55 -60.35
C ILE A 685 -1.30 8.97 -60.51
N THR A 686 -0.80 9.27 -61.71
CA THR A 686 -0.28 10.57 -62.14
C THR A 686 -1.31 11.28 -63.02
N LYS A 687 -1.53 12.58 -62.74
CA LYS A 687 -2.07 13.69 -63.57
C LYS A 687 -3.28 13.45 -64.50
N LYS A 688 -4.31 14.28 -64.29
CA LYS A 688 -4.54 15.48 -65.14
C LYS A 688 -5.13 16.61 -64.32
#